data_AF-A0A444ZAW9-F1
#
_entry.id   AF-A0A444ZAW9-F1
#
_cell.length_a   1.000
_cell.length_b   1.000
_cell.length_c   1.000
_cell.angle_alpha   90.00
_cell.angle_beta   90.00
_cell.angle_gamma   90.00
#
_symmetry.space_group_name_H-M   'P 1'
#
loop_
_entity.id
_entity.type
_entity.pdbx_description
1 polymer ?
#
loop_
_entity_poly.entity_id
_entity_poly.type
_entity_poly.pdbx_seq_one_letter_code
_entity_poly.pdbx_strand_id
1 'polypeptide(L)'
;MAFQDFDVISERRRNEQKAKLKKRIIMGVVAAIVLVGIIGAVFVVVLPGNDSKSNSTPSSHSPSSSSYSSSSSSPPSIAKSEKMVELVCDGAEYKDKCEGPLSDALKNDPSMSQPKDILKYYAKYAEDAVNAAFAKTETLNFESPEEQGAYEDCKQIFSDAKIDLEAITNQVSGDNIDLRNITNSTPDLNSWLSAVISYQQTCIDGFPEGQLKTDLENLFKDSKEFVSNTLNIVSKVGNFLSSLPTFRSLAEEKHQSPLDFLDKRDGFPNWLSQKDRRMLKAADNKPTPNVTVAKDGSGDFKTISEALAAMPKTYEGRYVIFVKEGVYDETVTITQKMQNVTLFGEGSQKSIITGNKNFRDGTRTFLTAPFAVLGDGFIGKSMGFRNTAGPEGHQAVAARVQADRVVFVNCRFEGYQDTLYAQTHRQFYRSCIISGTIDFIFGDAAAVFQNCIMVVRKPMDNQQTIITAQGRVDPKQTTGIVLQKCIIKADDSLVPVKAQFKNYLGRPWKEYSRTVIMESDIGDLIHPEGWLPWAGDFALKTLYYAEYANTGPGSKTDGRVNWPTYHVINKQEAAQFTVAQFLKGSWVQGTGVPSVQDMSASIEQQRNQRSVQQHEEAEEVQHGPFPVEQLQASGIAALDIKKLKDAGICTVESVAYTPRKDLLQIKGISEAKVDKIIEAATKLVPMGFTSASQLHAQRMEIIQITTGSRELDKILEGGIETGSITELYGEFRCGKTQLCHTLCVTCQLPLDQGGGEGKAMYIDAEGTFRPQRLLQIADRFGLNGADVLENVAYARAYNTDHQSRLLLEAASMMVETRFAVMIVDSATALYRTDFSGRGELSARQMHLAKFLRSLQKIADEFGVAVVITNQVVSQVDGSAVFAGPQIKPIGGNIMAHATTTRLALRKGRGEERICKVISSPCLAEGEARFQICGEGVSDAQRTTAQDKEANLVVSAGSGVTLS
;
A
#
# COMPACT_ATOMS: atom_id res chain seq x y z
N MET A 1 -14.94 16.27 -57.18
CA MET A 1 -13.70 15.63 -57.68
C MET A 1 -12.53 16.00 -56.78
N ALA A 2 -12.43 15.36 -55.61
CA ALA A 2 -11.29 15.51 -54.69
C ALA A 2 -11.33 14.39 -53.62
N PHE A 3 -11.27 13.11 -54.04
CA PHE A 3 -11.21 11.96 -53.14
C PHE A 3 -10.52 10.75 -53.82
N GLN A 4 -9.35 10.97 -54.43
CA GLN A 4 -8.52 9.86 -54.96
C GLN A 4 -7.07 9.83 -54.46
N ASP A 5 -6.62 10.80 -53.65
CA ASP A 5 -5.21 10.88 -53.22
C ASP A 5 -4.89 10.24 -51.86
N PHE A 6 -5.90 9.76 -51.10
CA PHE A 6 -5.66 9.17 -49.77
C PHE A 6 -5.22 7.70 -49.82
N ASP A 7 -5.65 6.93 -50.83
CA ASP A 7 -5.31 5.50 -50.92
C ASP A 7 -3.82 5.28 -51.26
N VAL A 8 -3.25 6.13 -52.12
CA VAL A 8 -1.83 6.04 -52.53
C VAL A 8 -0.88 6.33 -51.36
N ILE A 9 -1.26 7.25 -50.46
CA ILE A 9 -0.47 7.59 -49.26
C ILE A 9 -0.58 6.45 -48.22
N SER A 10 -1.74 5.80 -48.12
CA SER A 10 -1.94 4.68 -47.20
C SER A 10 -1.15 3.42 -47.62
N GLU A 11 -1.08 3.13 -48.92
CA GLU A 11 -0.28 2.01 -49.45
C GLU A 11 1.21 2.24 -49.30
N ARG A 12 1.70 3.47 -49.52
CA ARG A 12 3.11 3.82 -49.32
C ARG A 12 3.54 3.63 -47.86
N ARG A 13 2.69 4.02 -46.90
CA ARG A 13 2.92 3.80 -45.46
C ARG A 13 2.92 2.31 -45.08
N ARG A 14 2.01 1.50 -45.65
CA ARG A 14 1.99 0.04 -45.42
C ARG A 14 3.23 -0.66 -45.98
N ASN A 15 3.72 -0.23 -47.15
CA ASN A 15 4.91 -0.82 -47.76
C ASN A 15 6.20 -0.43 -47.01
N GLU A 16 6.30 0.79 -46.49
CA GLU A 16 7.41 1.20 -45.62
C GLU A 16 7.42 0.43 -44.28
N GLN A 17 6.25 0.19 -43.68
CA GLN A 17 6.14 -0.62 -42.46
C GLN A 17 6.55 -2.08 -42.71
N LYS A 18 6.13 -2.68 -43.83
CA LYS A 18 6.57 -4.03 -44.24
C LYS A 18 8.07 -4.10 -44.49
N ALA A 19 8.67 -3.08 -45.09
CA ALA A 19 10.12 -3.00 -45.32
C ALA A 19 10.90 -2.90 -43.99
N LYS A 20 10.44 -2.06 -43.05
CA LYS A 20 11.03 -1.95 -41.70
C LYS A 20 10.92 -3.25 -40.91
N LEU A 21 9.79 -3.96 -41.02
CA LEU A 21 9.58 -5.27 -40.38
C LEU A 21 10.53 -6.33 -40.94
N LYS A 22 10.66 -6.43 -42.28
CA LYS A 22 11.63 -7.34 -42.92
C LYS A 22 13.07 -7.04 -42.49
N LYS A 23 13.45 -5.76 -42.38
CA LYS A 23 14.79 -5.36 -41.93
C LYS A 23 15.07 -5.77 -40.48
N ARG A 24 14.06 -5.66 -39.59
CA ARG A 24 14.14 -6.13 -38.19
C ARG A 24 14.27 -7.66 -38.08
N ILE A 25 13.49 -8.40 -38.86
CA ILE A 25 13.56 -9.87 -38.89
C ILE A 25 14.95 -10.33 -39.39
N ILE A 26 15.47 -9.73 -40.46
CA ILE A 26 16.80 -10.06 -40.98
C ILE A 26 17.89 -9.77 -39.94
N MET A 27 17.84 -8.63 -39.24
CA MET A 27 18.81 -8.36 -38.17
C MET A 27 18.70 -9.36 -37.01
N GLY A 28 17.49 -9.79 -36.64
CA GLY A 28 17.29 -10.82 -35.62
C GLY A 28 17.86 -12.19 -36.03
N VAL A 29 17.65 -12.60 -37.28
CA VAL A 29 18.19 -13.86 -37.81
C VAL A 29 19.72 -13.82 -37.91
N VAL A 30 20.30 -12.71 -38.35
CA VAL A 30 21.77 -12.54 -38.41
C VAL A 30 22.37 -12.57 -37.00
N ALA A 31 21.73 -11.90 -36.03
CA ALA A 31 22.19 -11.95 -34.63
C ALA A 31 22.12 -13.36 -34.04
N ALA A 32 21.06 -14.12 -34.33
CA ALA A 32 20.93 -15.51 -33.88
C ALA A 32 21.99 -16.45 -34.51
N ILE A 33 22.29 -16.29 -35.80
CA ILE A 33 23.34 -17.08 -36.48
C ILE A 33 24.72 -16.76 -35.91
N VAL A 34 25.01 -15.49 -35.61
CA VAL A 34 26.27 -15.09 -34.96
C VAL A 34 26.37 -15.67 -33.54
N LEU A 35 25.26 -15.69 -32.79
CA LEU A 35 25.24 -16.27 -31.43
C LEU A 35 25.49 -17.79 -31.46
N VAL A 36 24.88 -18.51 -32.40
CA VAL A 36 25.10 -19.95 -32.58
C VAL A 36 26.54 -20.25 -33.05
N GLY A 37 27.11 -19.39 -33.90
CA GLY A 37 28.52 -19.49 -34.30
C GLY A 37 29.51 -19.31 -33.14
N ILE A 38 29.21 -18.41 -32.20
CA ILE A 38 30.04 -18.19 -31.00
C ILE A 38 29.95 -19.38 -30.05
N ILE A 39 28.76 -19.96 -29.86
CA ILE A 39 28.57 -21.15 -29.01
C ILE A 39 29.24 -22.39 -29.63
N GLY A 40 29.21 -22.53 -30.96
CA GLY A 40 29.91 -23.60 -31.68
C GLY A 40 31.45 -23.49 -31.60
N ALA A 41 32.01 -22.29 -31.59
CA ALA A 41 33.45 -22.07 -31.48
C ALA A 41 34.01 -22.38 -30.08
N VAL A 42 33.21 -22.23 -29.02
CA VAL A 42 33.62 -22.54 -27.64
C VAL A 42 33.59 -24.05 -27.36
N PHE A 43 32.76 -24.83 -28.06
CA PHE A 43 32.65 -26.28 -27.85
C PHE A 43 33.74 -27.11 -28.55
N VAL A 44 34.51 -26.53 -29.48
CA VAL A 44 35.53 -27.24 -30.27
C VAL A 44 36.94 -27.20 -29.64
N VAL A 45 37.16 -26.43 -28.56
CA VAL A 45 38.51 -26.26 -27.96
C VAL A 45 38.77 -27.14 -26.73
N VAL A 46 37.80 -27.94 -26.25
CA VAL A 46 38.01 -28.82 -25.09
C VAL A 46 37.53 -30.25 -25.37
N LEU A 47 38.35 -31.02 -26.10
CA LEU A 47 38.41 -32.48 -25.98
C LEU A 47 39.88 -32.93 -26.11
N PRO A 48 40.43 -33.71 -25.17
CA PRO A 48 41.76 -34.31 -25.32
C PRO A 48 41.69 -35.49 -26.28
N GLY A 49 42.59 -35.50 -27.27
CA GLY A 49 42.79 -36.59 -28.21
C GLY A 49 43.28 -37.86 -27.52
N ASN A 50 42.64 -38.97 -27.88
CA ASN A 50 42.96 -40.31 -27.42
C ASN A 50 43.68 -41.04 -28.56
N ASP A 51 45.02 -41.04 -28.54
CA ASP A 51 45.83 -41.82 -29.48
C ASP A 51 46.26 -43.13 -28.83
N SER A 52 45.87 -44.21 -29.50
CA SER A 52 46.24 -45.58 -29.17
C SER A 52 47.29 -46.07 -30.18
N LYS A 53 48.46 -46.50 -29.70
CA LYS A 53 49.34 -47.44 -30.42
C LYS A 53 50.03 -48.40 -29.45
N SER A 54 50.31 -49.56 -30.01
CA SER A 54 50.39 -50.90 -29.42
C SER A 54 51.80 -51.42 -29.09
N ASN A 55 51.84 -52.39 -28.17
CA ASN A 55 52.74 -53.55 -28.04
C ASN A 55 54.26 -53.38 -27.80
N SER A 56 54.72 -53.83 -26.63
CA SER A 56 55.70 -54.94 -26.48
C SER A 56 56.01 -55.27 -25.00
N THR A 57 56.01 -56.57 -24.67
CA THR A 57 56.40 -57.29 -23.44
C THR A 57 57.93 -57.25 -23.16
N PRO A 58 58.51 -57.97 -22.16
CA PRO A 58 58.42 -57.84 -20.69
C PRO A 58 59.83 -57.76 -20.03
N SER A 59 60.01 -57.25 -18.79
CA SER A 59 61.09 -57.73 -17.89
C SER A 59 61.17 -57.02 -16.53
N SER A 60 61.11 -57.82 -15.47
CA SER A 60 61.92 -57.81 -14.23
C SER A 60 62.35 -56.48 -13.57
N HIS A 61 61.86 -56.23 -12.36
CA HIS A 61 62.63 -56.34 -11.10
C HIS A 61 61.91 -55.62 -9.94
N SER A 62 61.50 -56.39 -8.93
CA SER A 62 61.43 -55.98 -7.52
C SER A 62 62.86 -56.03 -6.91
N PRO A 63 63.13 -55.61 -5.64
CA PRO A 63 62.28 -55.01 -4.59
C PRO A 63 62.93 -53.82 -3.80
N SER A 64 62.14 -53.13 -2.95
CA SER A 64 62.50 -52.77 -1.56
C SER A 64 61.39 -51.86 -0.99
N SER A 65 60.42 -52.39 -0.24
CA SER A 65 60.44 -52.58 1.23
C SER A 65 60.49 -51.28 2.05
N SER A 66 59.32 -50.81 2.49
CA SER A 66 59.12 -50.39 3.88
C SER A 66 57.63 -50.34 4.20
N SER A 67 57.26 -51.25 5.08
CA SER A 67 55.99 -51.45 5.78
C SER A 67 55.51 -50.25 6.61
N TYR A 68 54.22 -50.31 6.98
CA TYR A 68 53.43 -49.55 7.98
C TYR A 68 52.42 -48.61 7.30
N SER A 69 51.12 -48.64 7.55
CA SER A 69 50.29 -49.42 8.47
C SER A 69 48.86 -49.38 7.92
N SER A 70 48.14 -50.47 8.13
CA SER A 70 46.72 -50.63 7.82
C SER A 70 45.86 -49.58 8.52
N SER A 71 45.34 -48.61 7.77
CA SER A 71 44.10 -47.92 8.15
C SER A 71 42.94 -48.64 7.48
N SER A 72 42.05 -49.14 8.32
CA SER A 72 40.78 -49.77 7.97
C SER A 72 39.98 -48.88 7.02
N SER A 73 39.81 -49.32 5.77
CA SER A 73 38.87 -48.72 4.84
C SER A 73 37.44 -48.92 5.38
N SER A 74 36.80 -47.83 5.83
CA SER A 74 35.36 -47.82 6.09
C SER A 74 34.59 -48.16 4.81
N PRO A 75 33.49 -48.92 4.89
CA PRO A 75 32.72 -49.32 3.72
C PRO A 75 32.17 -48.09 2.96
N PRO A 76 32.01 -48.16 1.62
CA PRO A 76 31.66 -47.02 0.76
C PRO A 76 30.32 -46.33 1.08
N SER A 77 29.48 -46.91 1.95
CA SER A 77 28.23 -46.29 2.43
C SER A 77 28.46 -45.24 3.53
N ILE A 78 29.45 -45.41 4.41
CA ILE A 78 29.70 -44.52 5.56
C ILE A 78 30.31 -43.18 5.09
N ALA A 79 31.25 -43.23 4.15
CA ALA A 79 31.86 -42.03 3.57
C ALA A 79 30.86 -41.13 2.80
N LYS A 80 29.74 -41.70 2.35
CA LYS A 80 28.64 -40.95 1.72
C LYS A 80 27.78 -40.22 2.76
N SER A 81 27.51 -40.86 3.89
CA SER A 81 26.72 -40.30 4.99
C SER A 81 27.48 -39.21 5.75
N GLU A 82 28.80 -39.35 5.94
CA GLU A 82 29.66 -38.32 6.57
C GLU A 82 29.68 -37.01 5.75
N LYS A 83 29.81 -37.11 4.42
CA LYS A 83 29.70 -35.93 3.53
C LYS A 83 28.33 -35.26 3.58
N MET A 84 27.28 -36.00 3.92
CA MET A 84 25.93 -35.45 4.03
C MET A 84 25.77 -34.61 5.30
N VAL A 85 26.37 -35.06 6.42
CA VAL A 85 26.43 -34.28 7.66
C VAL A 85 27.20 -32.99 7.45
N GLU A 86 28.38 -33.07 6.81
CA GLU A 86 29.19 -31.88 6.50
C GLU A 86 28.40 -30.87 5.65
N LEU A 87 27.64 -31.33 4.66
CA LEU A 87 26.82 -30.44 3.82
C LEU A 87 25.66 -29.79 4.58
N VAL A 88 24.99 -30.52 5.46
CA VAL A 88 23.80 -30.06 6.18
C VAL A 88 24.18 -29.14 7.35
N CYS A 89 25.34 -29.39 7.96
CA CYS A 89 25.93 -28.55 9.01
C CYS A 89 26.78 -27.41 8.46
N ASP A 90 26.99 -27.34 7.15
CA ASP A 90 27.64 -26.20 6.51
C ASP A 90 26.91 -24.89 6.87
N GLY A 91 27.66 -23.86 7.25
CA GLY A 91 27.09 -22.58 7.68
C GLY A 91 26.26 -22.60 8.97
N ALA A 92 26.23 -23.70 9.73
CA ALA A 92 25.69 -23.73 11.08
C ALA A 92 26.55 -22.85 12.00
N GLU A 93 25.90 -22.08 12.88
CA GLU A 93 26.60 -21.23 13.85
C GLU A 93 27.38 -22.10 14.86
N TYR A 94 26.75 -23.20 15.30
CA TYR A 94 27.29 -24.12 16.29
C TYR A 94 27.66 -25.45 15.63
N LYS A 95 28.71 -25.42 14.80
CA LYS A 95 29.09 -26.56 13.93
C LYS A 95 29.29 -27.87 14.70
N ASP A 96 30.02 -27.85 15.82
CA ASP A 96 30.26 -29.05 16.64
C ASP A 96 28.96 -29.65 17.19
N LYS A 97 28.00 -28.80 17.58
CA LYS A 97 26.67 -29.21 18.06
C LYS A 97 25.74 -29.65 16.94
N CYS A 98 26.09 -29.39 15.69
CA CYS A 98 25.40 -29.93 14.52
C CYS A 98 25.98 -31.31 14.14
N GLU A 99 27.30 -31.39 13.96
CA GLU A 99 27.97 -32.58 13.45
C GLU A 99 28.00 -33.73 14.46
N GLY A 100 28.19 -33.44 15.75
CA GLY A 100 28.29 -34.45 16.80
C GLY A 100 27.06 -35.36 16.90
N PRO A 101 25.85 -34.80 17.18
CA PRO A 101 24.62 -35.60 17.29
C PRO A 101 24.31 -36.39 16.02
N LEU A 102 24.52 -35.79 14.83
CA LEU A 102 24.28 -36.48 13.56
C LEU A 102 25.28 -37.60 13.29
N SER A 103 26.56 -37.40 13.61
CA SER A 103 27.59 -38.42 13.45
C SER A 103 27.35 -39.61 14.39
N ASP A 104 26.89 -39.36 15.62
CA ASP A 104 26.55 -40.43 16.56
C ASP A 104 25.27 -41.16 16.15
N ALA A 105 24.28 -40.47 15.59
CA ALA A 105 23.10 -41.10 15.01
C ALA A 105 23.46 -42.03 13.84
N LEU A 106 24.33 -41.58 12.94
CA LEU A 106 24.77 -42.36 11.77
C LEU A 106 25.57 -43.62 12.13
N LYS A 107 26.33 -43.60 13.23
CA LYS A 107 27.02 -44.79 13.76
C LYS A 107 26.03 -45.86 14.21
N ASN A 108 24.90 -45.43 14.77
CA ASN A 108 23.86 -46.33 15.30
C ASN A 108 22.87 -46.79 14.22
N ASP A 109 22.58 -45.95 13.23
CA ASP A 109 21.74 -46.28 12.08
C ASP A 109 22.37 -45.80 10.76
N PRO A 110 23.16 -46.65 10.09
CA PRO A 110 23.79 -46.32 8.80
C PRO A 110 22.79 -46.09 7.66
N SER A 111 21.51 -46.42 7.84
CA SER A 111 20.46 -46.24 6.83
C SER A 111 19.93 -44.80 6.76
N MET A 112 20.21 -43.98 7.78
CA MET A 112 19.88 -42.56 7.91
C MET A 112 20.73 -41.68 6.97
N SER A 113 20.70 -41.97 5.67
CA SER A 113 21.55 -41.34 4.64
C SER A 113 20.81 -40.28 3.82
N GLN A 114 19.49 -40.12 4.01
CA GLN A 114 18.70 -39.16 3.24
C GLN A 114 18.53 -37.83 4.01
N PRO A 115 18.50 -36.67 3.31
CA PRO A 115 18.32 -35.36 3.93
C PRO A 115 17.07 -35.25 4.83
N LYS A 116 15.99 -35.96 4.48
CA LYS A 116 14.75 -36.00 5.26
C LYS A 116 14.93 -36.70 6.63
N ASP A 117 15.75 -37.74 6.68
CA ASP A 117 15.97 -38.53 7.90
C ASP A 117 16.86 -37.75 8.86
N ILE A 118 17.85 -37.01 8.32
CA ILE A 118 18.69 -36.04 9.03
C ILE A 118 17.83 -34.94 9.66
N LEU A 119 16.95 -34.32 8.86
CA LEU A 119 16.06 -33.27 9.36
C LEU A 119 15.12 -33.80 10.45
N LYS A 120 14.52 -34.99 10.24
CA LYS A 120 13.63 -35.64 11.21
C LYS A 120 14.32 -35.89 12.55
N TYR A 121 15.50 -36.52 12.49
CA TYR A 121 16.28 -36.80 13.69
C TYR A 121 16.65 -35.52 14.43
N TYR A 122 17.19 -34.53 13.70
CA TYR A 122 17.72 -33.34 14.37
C TYR A 122 16.60 -32.45 14.93
N ALA A 123 15.46 -32.36 14.24
CA ALA A 123 14.27 -31.69 14.77
C ALA A 123 13.81 -32.36 16.08
N LYS A 124 13.77 -33.70 16.12
CA LYS A 124 13.41 -34.44 17.33
C LYS A 124 14.46 -34.27 18.45
N TYR A 125 15.74 -34.28 18.10
CA TYR A 125 16.83 -34.03 19.04
C TYR A 125 16.73 -32.64 19.69
N ALA A 126 16.43 -31.61 18.89
CA ALA A 126 16.20 -30.26 19.39
C ALA A 126 14.95 -30.18 20.28
N GLU A 127 13.85 -30.82 19.89
CA GLU A 127 12.64 -30.93 20.72
C GLU A 127 12.94 -31.56 22.08
N ASP A 128 13.67 -32.68 22.12
CA ASP A 128 14.02 -33.37 23.36
C ASP A 128 14.95 -32.52 24.24
N ALA A 129 15.89 -31.78 23.65
CA ALA A 129 16.75 -30.85 24.37
C ALA A 129 15.96 -29.68 24.99
N VAL A 130 15.01 -29.11 24.25
CA VAL A 130 14.13 -28.04 24.73
C VAL A 130 13.26 -28.55 25.90
N ASN A 131 12.66 -29.73 25.76
CA ASN A 131 11.87 -30.36 26.82
C ASN A 131 12.71 -30.67 28.06
N ALA A 132 13.94 -31.14 27.89
CA ALA A 132 14.85 -31.45 28.99
C ALA A 132 15.33 -30.19 29.72
N ALA A 133 15.63 -29.11 28.99
CA ALA A 133 15.98 -27.82 29.58
C ALA A 133 14.82 -27.29 30.44
N PHE A 134 13.59 -27.40 29.95
CA PHE A 134 12.42 -26.99 30.73
C PHE A 134 12.15 -27.86 31.95
N ALA A 135 12.23 -29.19 31.84
CA ALA A 135 12.06 -30.07 32.99
C ALA A 135 13.05 -29.75 34.13
N LYS A 136 14.26 -29.29 33.80
CA LYS A 136 15.24 -28.82 34.78
C LYS A 136 14.84 -27.50 35.45
N THR A 137 14.02 -26.65 34.83
CA THR A 137 13.50 -25.43 35.49
C THR A 137 12.64 -25.76 36.71
N GLU A 138 12.00 -26.93 36.75
CA GLU A 138 11.24 -27.40 37.91
C GLU A 138 12.11 -27.65 39.15
N THR A 139 13.43 -27.78 38.95
CA THR A 139 14.41 -27.99 40.03
C THR A 139 14.99 -26.68 40.56
N LEU A 140 14.66 -25.54 39.93
CA LEU A 140 15.09 -24.23 40.39
C LEU A 140 14.21 -23.75 41.55
N ASN A 141 14.83 -23.04 42.50
CA ASN A 141 14.13 -22.43 43.61
C ASN A 141 13.72 -21.00 43.23
N PHE A 142 12.45 -20.67 43.40
CA PHE A 142 11.89 -19.34 43.21
C PHE A 142 11.55 -18.75 44.58
N GLU A 143 12.32 -17.76 45.03
CA GLU A 143 12.27 -17.25 46.40
C GLU A 143 11.27 -16.09 46.55
N SER A 144 11.04 -15.33 45.48
CA SER A 144 10.16 -14.16 45.48
C SER A 144 8.84 -14.39 44.73
N PRO A 145 7.76 -13.63 45.07
CA PRO A 145 6.51 -13.66 44.29
C PRO A 145 6.69 -13.25 42.83
N GLU A 146 7.68 -12.39 42.55
CA GLU A 146 8.00 -11.94 41.19
C GLU A 146 8.62 -13.08 40.37
N GLU A 147 9.58 -13.81 40.93
CA GLU A 147 10.18 -15.00 40.32
C GLU A 147 9.16 -16.13 40.13
N GLN A 148 8.31 -16.36 41.12
CA GLN A 148 7.23 -17.36 41.03
C GLN A 148 6.25 -16.99 39.91
N GLY A 149 5.89 -15.71 39.80
CA GLY A 149 5.09 -15.21 38.69
C GLY A 149 5.79 -15.43 37.34
N ALA A 150 7.04 -14.99 37.21
CA ALA A 150 7.83 -15.15 35.99
C ALA A 150 7.91 -16.61 35.54
N TYR A 151 8.03 -17.54 36.49
CA TYR A 151 7.99 -18.98 36.22
C TYR A 151 6.61 -19.45 35.72
N GLU A 152 5.50 -18.94 36.25
CA GLU A 152 4.16 -19.25 35.73
C GLU A 152 3.96 -18.75 34.29
N ASP A 153 4.45 -17.55 33.96
CA ASP A 153 4.44 -17.07 32.57
C ASP A 153 5.32 -17.94 31.68
N CYS A 154 6.53 -18.28 32.16
CA CYS A 154 7.45 -19.16 31.45
C CYS A 154 6.81 -20.52 31.15
N LYS A 155 6.09 -21.13 32.10
CA LYS A 155 5.35 -22.38 31.88
C LYS A 155 4.34 -22.27 30.74
N GLN A 156 3.58 -21.17 30.69
CA GLN A 156 2.62 -20.94 29.63
C GLN A 156 3.33 -20.83 28.27
N ILE A 157 4.37 -20.00 28.19
CA ILE A 157 5.17 -19.79 26.99
C ILE A 157 5.81 -21.10 26.51
N PHE A 158 6.24 -21.96 27.45
CA PHE A 158 6.81 -23.26 27.10
C PHE A 158 5.78 -24.26 26.56
N SER A 159 4.56 -24.21 27.09
CA SER A 159 3.45 -24.97 26.51
C SER A 159 3.20 -24.57 25.06
N ASP A 160 3.34 -23.28 24.74
CA ASP A 160 3.21 -22.77 23.37
C ASP A 160 4.38 -23.26 22.49
N ALA A 161 5.61 -23.20 23.00
CA ALA A 161 6.79 -23.72 22.30
C ALA A 161 6.68 -25.22 21.98
N LYS A 162 6.10 -26.01 22.90
CA LYS A 162 5.89 -27.44 22.70
C LYS A 162 4.94 -27.73 21.53
N ILE A 163 3.90 -26.92 21.36
CA ILE A 163 2.95 -27.08 20.25
C ILE A 163 3.63 -26.83 18.90
N ASP A 164 4.47 -25.80 18.81
CA ASP A 164 5.26 -25.53 17.61
C ASP A 164 6.27 -26.65 17.32
N LEU A 165 6.93 -27.19 18.36
CA LEU A 165 7.84 -28.33 18.22
C LEU A 165 7.11 -29.59 17.75
N GLU A 166 5.93 -29.88 18.30
CA GLU A 166 5.09 -31.00 17.85
C GLU A 166 4.64 -30.79 16.39
N ALA A 167 4.30 -29.57 15.98
CA ALA A 167 3.97 -29.25 14.60
C ALA A 167 5.16 -29.50 13.65
N ILE A 168 6.37 -29.08 14.05
CA ILE A 168 7.62 -29.36 13.34
C ILE A 168 7.82 -30.87 13.20
N THR A 169 7.76 -31.61 14.31
CA THR A 169 8.00 -33.07 14.30
C THR A 169 6.96 -33.79 13.46
N ASN A 170 5.68 -33.42 13.54
CA ASN A 170 4.61 -34.01 12.72
C ASN A 170 4.80 -33.73 11.22
N GLN A 171 5.18 -32.50 10.87
CA GLN A 171 5.44 -32.11 9.48
C GLN A 171 6.61 -32.88 8.86
N VAL A 172 7.61 -33.22 9.68
CA VAL A 172 8.84 -33.92 9.25
C VAL A 172 8.76 -35.45 9.45
N SER A 173 7.78 -35.97 10.22
CA SER A 173 7.72 -37.40 10.59
C SER A 173 6.69 -38.27 9.86
N GLY A 174 5.73 -37.70 9.13
CA GLY A 174 4.62 -38.45 8.53
C GLY A 174 5.04 -39.56 7.54
N ASP A 175 4.30 -40.67 7.51
CA ASP A 175 4.64 -41.86 6.69
C ASP A 175 4.59 -41.63 5.15
N ASN A 176 4.09 -40.47 4.71
CA ASN A 176 3.99 -40.03 3.31
C ASN A 176 4.81 -38.75 3.05
N ILE A 177 6.06 -38.67 3.54
CA ILE A 177 6.97 -37.57 3.17
C ILE A 177 7.35 -37.70 1.69
N ASP A 178 6.56 -37.07 0.83
CA ASP A 178 7.02 -36.61 -0.47
C ASP A 178 8.05 -35.48 -0.19
N LEU A 179 9.25 -35.58 -0.75
CA LEU A 179 10.32 -34.58 -0.62
C LEU A 179 9.85 -33.18 -1.07
N ARG A 180 8.77 -33.11 -1.86
CA ARG A 180 8.03 -31.89 -2.22
C ARG A 180 7.39 -31.17 -1.02
N ASN A 181 6.86 -31.91 -0.05
CA ASN A 181 6.21 -31.32 1.12
C ASN A 181 7.22 -30.58 2.01
N ILE A 182 8.46 -31.10 2.16
CA ILE A 182 9.51 -30.44 2.94
C ILE A 182 9.90 -29.07 2.35
N THR A 183 10.06 -29.01 1.02
CA THR A 183 10.43 -27.75 0.35
C THR A 183 9.32 -26.69 0.49
N ASN A 184 8.06 -27.10 0.34
CA ASN A 184 6.91 -26.21 0.50
C ASN A 184 6.67 -25.77 1.96
N SER A 185 7.03 -26.61 2.93
CA SER A 185 6.86 -26.34 4.37
C SER A 185 8.04 -25.61 5.00
N THR A 186 9.15 -25.41 4.28
CA THR A 186 10.33 -24.70 4.79
C THR A 186 10.00 -23.33 5.41
N PRO A 187 9.13 -22.48 4.81
CA PRO A 187 8.67 -21.24 5.44
C PRO A 187 7.98 -21.42 6.80
N ASP A 188 7.14 -22.45 6.93
CA ASP A 188 6.39 -22.72 8.15
C ASP A 188 7.32 -23.26 9.25
N LEU A 189 8.21 -24.21 8.89
CA LEU A 189 9.26 -24.72 9.77
C LEU A 189 10.15 -23.60 10.31
N ASN A 190 10.59 -22.68 9.43
CA ASN A 190 11.40 -21.53 9.85
C ASN A 190 10.65 -20.60 10.80
N SER A 191 9.34 -20.40 10.59
CA SER A 191 8.52 -19.58 11.47
C SER A 191 8.38 -20.20 12.85
N TRP A 192 8.05 -21.50 12.94
CA TRP A 192 7.89 -22.21 14.21
C TRP A 192 9.21 -22.31 14.97
N LEU A 193 10.32 -22.67 14.30
CA LEU A 193 11.63 -22.73 14.93
C LEU A 193 12.09 -21.35 15.43
N SER A 194 11.83 -20.28 14.66
CA SER A 194 12.11 -18.92 15.11
C SER A 194 11.30 -18.56 16.36
N ALA A 195 10.02 -18.94 16.42
CA ALA A 195 9.16 -18.73 17.58
C ALA A 195 9.63 -19.51 18.81
N VAL A 196 10.09 -20.76 18.66
CA VAL A 196 10.65 -21.56 19.77
C VAL A 196 11.88 -20.90 20.40
N ILE A 197 12.74 -20.24 19.60
CA ILE A 197 13.85 -19.44 20.13
C ILE A 197 13.30 -18.23 20.90
N SER A 198 12.35 -17.49 20.32
CA SER A 198 11.73 -16.32 20.95
C SER A 198 10.99 -16.68 22.25
N TYR A 199 10.37 -17.87 22.36
CA TYR A 199 9.71 -18.35 23.56
C TYR A 199 10.70 -18.60 24.70
N GLN A 200 11.80 -19.30 24.42
CA GLN A 200 12.87 -19.48 25.40
C GLN A 200 13.43 -18.13 25.86
N GLN A 201 13.60 -17.16 24.95
CA GLN A 201 14.04 -15.83 25.31
C GLN A 201 12.99 -15.05 26.13
N THR A 202 11.72 -15.12 25.77
CA THR A 202 10.64 -14.44 26.51
C THR A 202 10.51 -14.99 27.92
N CYS A 203 10.69 -16.31 28.10
CA CYS A 203 10.75 -16.92 29.43
C CYS A 203 11.89 -16.30 30.26
N ILE A 204 13.11 -16.25 29.73
CA ILE A 204 14.27 -15.67 30.42
C ILE A 204 14.05 -14.18 30.74
N ASP A 205 13.51 -13.42 29.79
CA ASP A 205 13.28 -11.98 29.94
C ASP A 205 12.19 -11.65 30.99
N GLY A 206 11.33 -12.62 31.31
CA GLY A 206 10.32 -12.48 32.36
C GLY A 206 10.91 -12.47 33.78
N PHE A 207 12.12 -12.98 33.97
CA PHE A 207 12.77 -13.02 35.28
C PHE A 207 13.54 -11.72 35.59
N PRO A 208 13.57 -11.29 36.86
CA PRO A 208 14.34 -10.13 37.28
C PRO A 208 15.84 -10.35 37.08
N GLU A 209 16.61 -9.26 36.96
CA GLU A 209 18.06 -9.33 36.84
C GLU A 209 18.69 -9.99 38.07
N GLY A 210 19.60 -10.95 37.87
CA GLY A 210 20.27 -11.66 38.95
C GLY A 210 20.82 -13.03 38.55
N GLN A 211 21.21 -13.82 39.57
CA GLN A 211 21.79 -15.15 39.37
C GLN A 211 20.81 -16.10 38.72
N LEU A 212 19.53 -16.08 39.12
CA LEU A 212 18.50 -16.97 38.55
C LEU A 212 18.31 -16.77 37.04
N LYS A 213 18.29 -15.52 36.58
CA LYS A 213 18.23 -15.21 35.14
C LYS A 213 19.47 -15.73 34.40
N THR A 214 20.65 -15.56 34.99
CA THR A 214 21.91 -16.11 34.45
C THR A 214 21.89 -17.65 34.39
N ASP A 215 21.36 -18.30 35.42
CA ASP A 215 21.21 -19.76 35.48
C ASP A 215 20.24 -20.26 34.41
N LEU A 216 19.12 -19.55 34.19
CA LEU A 216 18.16 -19.83 33.12
C LEU A 216 18.77 -19.63 31.73
N GLU A 217 19.56 -18.57 31.52
CA GLU A 217 20.30 -18.34 30.28
C GLU A 217 21.25 -19.50 29.98
N ASN A 218 22.01 -19.95 30.99
CA ASN A 218 22.89 -21.11 30.85
C ASN A 218 22.12 -22.40 30.61
N LEU A 219 20.96 -22.57 31.26
CA LEU A 219 20.13 -23.76 31.13
C LEU A 219 19.54 -23.92 29.73
N PHE A 220 19.06 -22.82 29.12
CA PHE A 220 18.50 -22.83 27.76
C PHE A 220 19.54 -22.63 26.65
N LYS A 221 20.82 -22.46 27.01
CA LYS A 221 21.89 -22.24 26.03
C LYS A 221 21.93 -23.35 24.99
N ASP A 222 22.08 -24.59 25.43
CA ASP A 222 22.19 -25.74 24.52
C ASP A 222 20.92 -25.91 23.67
N SER A 223 19.75 -25.79 24.26
CA SER A 223 18.48 -25.93 23.53
C SER A 223 18.30 -24.84 22.47
N LYS A 224 18.66 -23.59 22.73
CA LYS A 224 18.67 -22.52 21.71
C LYS A 224 19.65 -22.82 20.58
N GLU A 225 20.86 -23.30 20.91
CA GLU A 225 21.88 -23.65 19.91
C GLU A 225 21.42 -24.81 19.01
N PHE A 226 20.76 -25.83 19.55
CA PHE A 226 20.19 -26.92 18.76
C PHE A 226 19.02 -26.46 17.87
N VAL A 227 18.14 -25.58 18.36
CA VAL A 227 17.06 -25.02 17.53
C VAL A 227 17.63 -24.14 16.41
N SER A 228 18.67 -23.34 16.69
CA SER A 228 19.41 -22.56 15.69
C SER A 228 20.04 -23.42 14.60
N ASN A 229 20.70 -24.52 14.99
CA ASN A 229 21.22 -25.49 14.03
C ASN A 229 20.08 -26.12 13.22
N THR A 230 18.93 -26.41 13.83
CA THR A 230 17.75 -26.92 13.11
C THR A 230 17.26 -25.95 12.04
N LEU A 231 17.23 -24.63 12.32
CA LEU A 231 16.94 -23.59 11.31
C LEU A 231 17.90 -23.66 10.12
N ASN A 232 19.21 -23.81 10.39
CA ASN A 232 20.21 -23.95 9.34
C ASN A 232 19.99 -25.23 8.51
N ILE A 233 19.74 -26.36 9.17
CA ILE A 233 19.48 -27.65 8.54
C ILE A 233 18.25 -27.57 7.63
N VAL A 234 17.14 -27.02 8.11
CA VAL A 234 15.92 -26.80 7.31
C VAL A 234 16.25 -26.01 6.04
N SER A 235 17.01 -24.92 6.16
CA SER A 235 17.42 -24.10 5.01
C SER A 235 18.30 -24.88 4.03
N LYS A 236 19.32 -25.59 4.51
CA LYS A 236 20.25 -26.37 3.67
C LYS A 236 19.56 -27.54 2.98
N VAL A 237 18.71 -28.27 3.69
CA VAL A 237 17.92 -29.37 3.13
C VAL A 237 16.96 -28.83 2.07
N GLY A 238 16.24 -27.74 2.33
CA GLY A 238 15.36 -27.10 1.32
C GLY A 238 16.11 -26.65 0.06
N ASN A 239 17.28 -26.04 0.21
CA ASN A 239 18.14 -25.62 -0.90
C ASN A 239 18.72 -26.82 -1.68
N PHE A 240 19.14 -27.88 -0.98
CA PHE A 240 19.63 -29.10 -1.62
C PHE A 240 18.53 -29.77 -2.45
N LEU A 241 17.33 -29.95 -1.88
CA LEU A 241 16.20 -30.57 -2.56
C LEU A 241 15.75 -29.80 -3.80
N SER A 242 15.73 -28.46 -3.73
CA SER A 242 15.39 -27.61 -4.87
C SER A 242 16.45 -27.62 -6.00
N SER A 243 17.68 -28.07 -5.73
CA SER A 243 18.76 -28.14 -6.73
C SER A 243 18.80 -29.42 -7.58
N LEU A 244 18.06 -30.48 -7.19
CA LEU A 244 18.11 -31.80 -7.85
C LEU A 244 17.41 -31.79 -9.23
N PRO A 245 17.97 -32.40 -10.30
CA PRO A 245 17.43 -32.35 -11.67
C PRO A 245 16.01 -32.91 -11.84
N THR A 246 15.66 -33.99 -11.13
CA THR A 246 14.30 -34.55 -11.08
C THR A 246 13.31 -33.53 -10.52
N PHE A 247 13.77 -32.71 -9.58
CA PHE A 247 13.01 -31.60 -9.03
C PHE A 247 13.14 -30.34 -9.89
N ARG A 248 14.20 -30.11 -10.68
CA ARG A 248 14.26 -29.04 -11.69
C ARG A 248 13.30 -29.28 -12.84
N SER A 249 13.18 -30.49 -13.39
CA SER A 249 12.22 -30.78 -14.47
C SER A 249 10.76 -30.75 -13.99
N LEU A 250 10.52 -30.96 -12.69
CA LEU A 250 9.19 -30.88 -12.07
C LEU A 250 8.93 -29.52 -11.36
N ALA A 251 9.98 -28.76 -11.06
CA ALA A 251 9.93 -27.35 -10.69
C ALA A 251 9.93 -26.44 -11.93
N GLU A 252 10.35 -26.93 -13.10
CA GLU A 252 10.15 -26.29 -14.41
C GLU A 252 8.73 -26.54 -14.93
N GLU A 253 8.04 -27.59 -14.48
CA GLU A 253 6.57 -27.70 -14.60
C GLU A 253 5.80 -26.87 -13.56
N LYS A 254 6.49 -26.26 -12.59
CA LYS A 254 5.90 -25.27 -11.69
C LYS A 254 6.87 -24.15 -11.29
N HIS A 255 7.39 -23.42 -12.27
CA HIS A 255 7.31 -21.96 -12.16
C HIS A 255 5.86 -21.60 -12.48
N GLN A 256 4.96 -22.12 -11.64
CA GLN A 256 3.56 -21.82 -11.72
C GLN A 256 3.45 -20.36 -11.36
N SER A 257 3.20 -19.56 -12.38
CA SER A 257 2.64 -18.24 -12.20
C SER A 257 1.50 -18.35 -11.16
N PRO A 258 1.29 -17.34 -10.30
CA PRO A 258 0.22 -17.33 -9.31
C PRO A 258 -1.19 -17.64 -9.83
N LEU A 259 -1.36 -17.71 -11.16
CA LEU A 259 -2.58 -18.01 -11.89
C LEU A 259 -2.98 -19.50 -11.92
N ASP A 260 -2.06 -20.44 -11.63
CA ASP A 260 -2.32 -21.88 -11.85
C ASP A 260 -2.96 -22.61 -10.65
N PHE A 261 -3.15 -21.90 -9.53
CA PHE A 261 -3.98 -22.37 -8.42
C PHE A 261 -5.46 -22.03 -8.61
N LEU A 262 -5.77 -21.19 -9.60
CA LEU A 262 -7.09 -20.62 -9.80
C LEU A 262 -7.97 -21.55 -10.64
N ASP A 263 -9.21 -21.78 -10.19
CA ASP A 263 -10.22 -22.47 -10.99
C ASP A 263 -10.51 -21.64 -12.25
N LYS A 264 -10.38 -22.28 -13.43
CA LYS A 264 -10.42 -21.64 -14.76
C LYS A 264 -11.76 -21.00 -15.11
N ARG A 265 -12.75 -21.09 -14.22
CA ARG A 265 -14.09 -20.49 -14.38
C ARG A 265 -14.29 -19.22 -13.57
N ASP A 266 -13.54 -19.02 -12.49
CA ASP A 266 -13.80 -17.96 -11.52
C ASP A 266 -12.56 -17.36 -10.84
N GLY A 267 -11.35 -17.82 -11.17
CA GLY A 267 -10.12 -17.12 -10.78
C GLY A 267 -9.73 -17.27 -9.30
N PHE A 268 -10.24 -18.28 -8.57
CA PHE A 268 -9.93 -18.50 -7.14
C PHE A 268 -9.25 -19.84 -6.85
N PRO A 269 -8.41 -19.93 -5.79
CA PRO A 269 -7.75 -21.17 -5.41
C PRO A 269 -8.70 -22.37 -5.24
N ASN A 270 -8.30 -23.54 -5.73
CA ASN A 270 -9.14 -24.76 -5.66
C ASN A 270 -9.51 -25.21 -4.22
N TRP A 271 -8.74 -24.79 -3.21
CA TRP A 271 -9.01 -25.06 -1.80
C TRP A 271 -9.95 -24.03 -1.15
N LEU A 272 -10.32 -22.96 -1.86
CA LEU A 272 -11.22 -21.91 -1.39
C LEU A 272 -12.68 -22.35 -1.57
N SER A 273 -13.48 -22.35 -0.50
CA SER A 273 -14.88 -22.77 -0.57
C SER A 273 -15.73 -21.78 -1.40
N GLN A 274 -16.79 -22.24 -2.06
CA GLN A 274 -17.69 -21.35 -2.83
C GLN A 274 -18.29 -20.21 -1.99
N LYS A 275 -18.40 -20.39 -0.67
CA LYS A 275 -18.88 -19.37 0.27
C LYS A 275 -17.83 -18.27 0.45
N ASP A 276 -16.56 -18.63 0.60
CA ASP A 276 -15.44 -17.68 0.70
C ASP A 276 -15.20 -16.97 -0.64
N ARG A 277 -15.39 -17.67 -1.77
CA ARG A 277 -15.36 -17.08 -3.13
C ARG A 277 -16.44 -16.01 -3.33
N ARG A 278 -17.64 -16.19 -2.77
CA ARG A 278 -18.72 -15.18 -2.78
C ARG A 278 -18.44 -13.98 -1.87
N MET A 279 -17.66 -14.16 -0.81
CA MET A 279 -17.22 -13.06 0.04
C MET A 279 -16.17 -12.18 -0.65
N LEU A 280 -15.39 -12.75 -1.58
CA LEU A 280 -14.36 -12.04 -2.34
C LEU A 280 -14.90 -11.24 -3.55
N LYS A 281 -16.09 -11.58 -4.07
CA LYS A 281 -16.71 -10.92 -5.24
C LYS A 281 -17.53 -9.66 -4.95
N ALA A 282 -17.59 -9.20 -3.70
CA ALA A 282 -18.43 -8.06 -3.31
C ALA A 282 -17.62 -7.01 -2.55
N ALA A 283 -17.23 -5.94 -3.24
CA ALA A 283 -16.40 -4.85 -2.73
C ALA A 283 -17.11 -3.91 -1.72
N ASP A 284 -18.18 -4.38 -1.06
CA ASP A 284 -18.88 -3.66 0.01
C ASP A 284 -19.33 -4.58 1.17
N ASN A 285 -18.91 -5.85 1.19
CA ASN A 285 -19.42 -6.77 2.20
C ASN A 285 -18.62 -6.69 3.50
N LYS A 286 -19.26 -6.11 4.53
CA LYS A 286 -19.03 -6.49 5.93
C LYS A 286 -19.08 -8.02 5.99
N PRO A 287 -18.06 -8.73 6.50
CA PRO A 287 -18.10 -10.17 6.56
C PRO A 287 -19.34 -10.60 7.35
N THR A 288 -20.12 -11.57 6.83
CA THR A 288 -21.34 -12.02 7.50
C THR A 288 -20.97 -12.55 8.89
N PRO A 289 -21.45 -11.92 9.97
CA PRO A 289 -21.06 -12.35 11.30
C PRO A 289 -21.68 -13.70 11.63
N ASN A 290 -20.90 -14.56 12.28
CA ASN A 290 -21.43 -15.69 13.02
C ASN A 290 -22.16 -15.22 14.27
N VAL A 291 -21.60 -14.22 14.95
CA VAL A 291 -22.14 -13.62 16.17
C VAL A 291 -21.86 -12.12 16.18
N THR A 292 -22.76 -11.37 16.80
CA THR A 292 -22.65 -9.93 17.00
C THR A 292 -22.49 -9.61 18.48
N VAL A 293 -21.46 -8.82 18.81
CA VAL A 293 -21.22 -8.27 20.14
C VAL A 293 -21.71 -6.83 20.15
N ALA A 294 -22.57 -6.50 21.11
CA ALA A 294 -23.05 -5.14 21.31
C ALA A 294 -23.19 -4.83 22.80
N LYS A 295 -22.41 -3.85 23.28
CA LYS A 295 -22.41 -3.45 24.69
C LYS A 295 -23.79 -2.97 25.18
N ASP A 296 -24.61 -2.43 24.30
CA ASP A 296 -25.99 -1.97 24.57
C ASP A 296 -27.01 -3.11 24.70
N GLY A 297 -26.61 -4.36 24.44
CA GLY A 297 -27.47 -5.54 24.47
C GLY A 297 -28.27 -5.78 23.19
N SER A 298 -28.00 -5.05 22.10
CA SER A 298 -28.66 -5.23 20.80
C SER A 298 -28.05 -6.34 19.93
N GLY A 299 -27.03 -7.05 20.43
CA GLY A 299 -26.34 -8.17 19.77
C GLY A 299 -26.55 -9.48 20.52
N ASP A 300 -25.93 -10.56 20.04
CA ASP A 300 -25.99 -11.89 20.65
C ASP A 300 -25.28 -11.94 22.02
N PHE A 301 -24.21 -11.14 22.17
CA PHE A 301 -23.42 -11.04 23.41
C PHE A 301 -23.15 -9.59 23.78
N LYS A 302 -22.90 -9.32 25.07
CA LYS A 302 -22.55 -7.97 25.57
C LYS A 302 -21.05 -7.72 25.56
N THR A 303 -20.26 -8.79 25.67
CA THR A 303 -18.79 -8.73 25.68
C THR A 303 -18.20 -9.64 24.62
N ILE A 304 -16.97 -9.34 24.22
CA ILE A 304 -16.23 -10.13 23.24
C ILE A 304 -15.80 -11.45 23.87
N SER A 305 -15.46 -11.45 25.17
CA SER A 305 -15.12 -12.66 25.92
C SER A 305 -16.27 -13.66 25.98
N GLU A 306 -17.52 -13.20 26.17
CA GLU A 306 -18.71 -14.08 26.10
C GLU A 306 -18.87 -14.71 24.70
N ALA A 307 -18.68 -13.93 23.63
CA ALA A 307 -18.77 -14.43 22.26
C ALA A 307 -17.70 -15.50 21.96
N LEU A 308 -16.48 -15.30 22.44
CA LEU A 308 -15.39 -16.27 22.30
C LEU A 308 -15.64 -17.53 23.12
N ALA A 309 -16.16 -17.40 24.35
CA ALA A 309 -16.52 -18.53 25.20
C ALA A 309 -17.67 -19.36 24.61
N ALA A 310 -18.57 -18.74 23.87
CA ALA A 310 -19.67 -19.41 23.18
C ALA A 310 -19.27 -20.03 21.83
N MET A 311 -18.05 -19.78 21.35
CA MET A 311 -17.57 -20.33 20.09
C MET A 311 -17.50 -21.88 20.16
N PRO A 312 -17.93 -22.61 19.12
CA PRO A 312 -17.79 -24.05 19.07
C PRO A 312 -16.33 -24.49 19.27
N LYS A 313 -16.13 -25.61 19.97
CA LYS A 313 -14.79 -26.19 20.20
C LYS A 313 -14.04 -26.49 18.90
N THR A 314 -14.78 -26.83 17.84
CA THR A 314 -14.28 -27.00 16.49
C THR A 314 -15.18 -26.23 15.54
N TYR A 315 -14.59 -25.47 14.62
CA TYR A 315 -15.31 -24.73 13.60
C TYR A 315 -14.55 -24.85 12.29
N GLU A 316 -15.25 -25.27 11.23
CA GLU A 316 -14.67 -25.39 9.89
C GLU A 316 -14.80 -24.04 9.17
N GLY A 317 -13.68 -23.50 8.70
CA GLY A 317 -13.61 -22.19 8.06
C GLY A 317 -13.33 -21.04 9.03
N ARG A 318 -13.77 -19.83 8.67
CA ARG A 318 -13.49 -18.58 9.39
C ARG A 318 -14.65 -18.18 10.29
N TYR A 319 -14.39 -18.00 11.58
CA TYR A 319 -15.40 -17.58 12.56
C TYR A 319 -15.39 -16.06 12.72
N VAL A 320 -16.48 -15.40 12.31
CA VAL A 320 -16.57 -13.93 12.22
C VAL A 320 -17.36 -13.38 13.41
N ILE A 321 -16.71 -12.56 14.23
CA ILE A 321 -17.30 -11.80 15.33
C ILE A 321 -17.41 -10.34 14.90
N PHE A 322 -18.64 -9.83 14.79
CA PHE A 322 -18.88 -8.42 14.53
C PHE A 322 -19.05 -7.66 15.85
N VAL A 323 -18.31 -6.58 16.04
CA VAL A 323 -18.32 -5.77 17.27
C VAL A 323 -18.88 -4.39 16.97
N LYS A 324 -20.06 -4.09 17.51
CA LYS A 324 -20.67 -2.76 17.40
C LYS A 324 -19.88 -1.70 18.17
N GLU A 325 -20.11 -0.44 17.82
CA GLU A 325 -19.56 0.73 18.48
C GLU A 325 -19.70 0.63 20.01
N GLY A 326 -18.59 0.89 20.70
CA GLY A 326 -18.48 0.76 22.14
C GLY A 326 -17.03 0.65 22.60
N VAL A 327 -16.79 1.08 23.83
CA VAL A 327 -15.53 0.86 24.55
C VAL A 327 -15.70 -0.35 25.46
N TYR A 328 -15.06 -1.45 25.12
CA TYR A 328 -15.11 -2.74 25.80
C TYR A 328 -13.91 -2.84 26.75
N ASP A 329 -14.16 -2.60 28.03
CA ASP A 329 -13.16 -2.71 29.10
C ASP A 329 -13.14 -4.15 29.61
N GLU A 330 -12.37 -4.98 28.92
CA GLU A 330 -12.23 -6.41 29.18
C GLU A 330 -10.87 -6.92 28.69
N THR A 331 -10.41 -8.06 29.23
CA THR A 331 -9.22 -8.76 28.75
C THR A 331 -9.63 -9.87 27.80
N VAL A 332 -9.32 -9.71 26.52
CA VAL A 332 -9.73 -10.60 25.44
C VAL A 332 -8.53 -11.38 24.93
N THR A 333 -8.60 -12.71 24.99
CA THR A 333 -7.55 -13.61 24.51
C THR A 333 -8.10 -14.57 23.45
N ILE A 334 -7.62 -14.45 22.21
CA ILE A 334 -7.84 -15.44 21.17
C ILE A 334 -6.85 -16.58 21.40
N THR A 335 -7.30 -17.66 22.03
CA THR A 335 -6.42 -18.80 22.37
C THR A 335 -5.97 -19.56 21.12
N GLN A 336 -4.92 -20.38 21.21
CA GLN A 336 -4.43 -21.21 20.09
C GLN A 336 -5.48 -22.16 19.50
N LYS A 337 -6.47 -22.56 20.31
CA LYS A 337 -7.59 -23.40 19.87
C LYS A 337 -8.57 -22.64 18.97
N MET A 338 -8.50 -21.31 18.97
CA MET A 338 -9.38 -20.40 18.24
C MET A 338 -8.71 -19.93 16.95
N GLN A 339 -8.52 -20.85 16.01
CA GLN A 339 -7.90 -20.55 14.72
C GLN A 339 -8.90 -19.87 13.77
N ASN A 340 -8.38 -19.09 12.81
CA ASN A 340 -9.15 -18.42 11.77
C ASN A 340 -10.31 -17.55 12.29
N VAL A 341 -10.12 -16.89 13.44
CA VAL A 341 -11.10 -15.92 13.95
C VAL A 341 -10.94 -14.58 13.23
N THR A 342 -12.05 -13.96 12.88
CA THR A 342 -12.09 -12.57 12.41
C THR A 342 -12.86 -11.71 13.39
N LEU A 343 -12.21 -10.67 13.90
CA LEU A 343 -12.84 -9.63 14.70
C LEU A 343 -13.00 -8.38 13.83
N PHE A 344 -14.24 -7.99 13.56
CA PHE A 344 -14.54 -6.84 12.70
C PHE A 344 -15.40 -5.81 13.43
N GLY A 345 -14.95 -4.55 13.46
CA GLY A 345 -15.63 -3.44 14.13
C GLY A 345 -16.30 -2.44 13.18
N GLU A 346 -17.11 -1.53 13.73
CA GLU A 346 -17.74 -0.43 12.99
C GLU A 346 -16.78 0.72 12.65
N GLY A 347 -15.54 0.64 13.13
CA GLY A 347 -14.48 1.61 12.92
C GLY A 347 -13.46 1.55 14.04
N SER A 348 -12.18 1.78 13.72
CA SER A 348 -11.09 1.64 14.70
C SER A 348 -11.12 2.64 15.86
N GLN A 349 -11.94 3.69 15.75
CA GLN A 349 -12.19 4.68 16.81
C GLN A 349 -13.55 4.49 17.50
N LYS A 350 -14.34 3.49 17.07
CA LYS A 350 -15.71 3.23 17.54
C LYS A 350 -15.77 1.95 18.36
N SER A 351 -15.29 0.84 17.81
CA SER A 351 -15.26 -0.47 18.47
C SER A 351 -13.87 -0.67 19.07
N ILE A 352 -13.73 -0.38 20.36
CA ILE A 352 -12.42 -0.32 21.04
C ILE A 352 -12.37 -1.31 22.19
N ILE A 353 -11.38 -2.20 22.19
CA ILE A 353 -10.99 -2.98 23.37
C ILE A 353 -10.01 -2.15 24.19
N THR A 354 -10.25 -2.00 25.49
CA THR A 354 -9.44 -1.16 26.37
C THR A 354 -9.04 -1.88 27.66
N GLY A 355 -7.94 -1.43 28.25
CA GLY A 355 -7.53 -1.74 29.62
C GLY A 355 -6.49 -0.73 30.13
N ASN A 356 -6.01 -0.89 31.35
CA ASN A 356 -5.07 0.06 32.00
C ASN A 356 -3.94 -0.60 32.81
N LYS A 357 -3.78 -1.93 32.70
CA LYS A 357 -2.73 -2.67 33.40
C LYS A 357 -1.35 -2.22 32.92
N ASN A 358 -0.40 -2.15 33.84
CA ASN A 358 0.94 -1.63 33.57
C ASN A 358 1.98 -2.19 34.55
N PHE A 359 3.26 -2.07 34.17
CA PHE A 359 4.38 -2.59 34.94
C PHE A 359 4.60 -1.87 36.27
N ARG A 360 4.46 -0.54 36.31
CA ARG A 360 4.68 0.24 37.54
C ARG A 360 3.77 -0.17 38.68
N ASP A 361 2.53 -0.54 38.37
CA ASP A 361 1.53 -0.99 39.35
C ASP A 361 1.65 -2.49 39.68
N GLY A 362 2.74 -3.15 39.27
CA GLY A 362 3.05 -4.55 39.63
C GLY A 362 2.52 -5.59 38.65
N THR A 363 1.96 -5.21 37.50
CA THR A 363 1.59 -6.17 36.45
C THR A 363 2.74 -6.37 35.48
N ARG A 364 3.35 -7.56 35.47
CA ARG A 364 4.39 -7.94 34.49
C ARG A 364 3.96 -7.61 33.07
N THR A 365 4.86 -7.05 32.26
CA THR A 365 4.57 -6.53 30.90
C THR A 365 3.79 -7.51 30.04
N PHE A 366 4.12 -8.80 30.09
CA PHE A 366 3.45 -9.90 29.38
C PHE A 366 1.93 -9.97 29.63
N LEU A 367 1.48 -9.57 30.83
CA LEU A 367 0.09 -9.64 31.31
C LEU A 367 -0.65 -8.30 31.23
N THR A 368 -0.01 -7.24 30.73
CA THR A 368 -0.62 -5.90 30.65
C THR A 368 -1.61 -5.74 29.50
N ALA A 369 -1.51 -6.60 28.48
CA ALA A 369 -2.31 -6.50 27.26
C ALA A 369 -3.82 -6.74 27.52
N PRO A 370 -4.71 -5.78 27.19
CA PRO A 370 -6.16 -6.04 27.17
C PRO A 370 -6.57 -6.91 25.98
N PHE A 371 -5.75 -7.01 24.94
CA PHE A 371 -6.00 -7.87 23.79
C PHE A 371 -4.78 -8.75 23.48
N ALA A 372 -4.97 -10.06 23.44
CA ALA A 372 -3.93 -11.03 23.10
C ALA A 372 -4.40 -12.00 22.01
N VAL A 373 -3.55 -12.25 21.02
CA VAL A 373 -3.81 -13.17 19.90
C VAL A 373 -2.77 -14.28 19.89
N LEU A 374 -3.21 -15.51 20.18
CA LEU A 374 -2.41 -16.73 20.11
C LEU A 374 -2.97 -17.73 19.08
N GLY A 375 -4.14 -17.46 18.50
CA GLY A 375 -4.76 -18.30 17.45
C GLY A 375 -4.33 -17.91 16.03
N ASP A 376 -3.81 -18.88 15.28
CA ASP A 376 -3.32 -18.68 13.91
C ASP A 376 -4.41 -18.22 12.94
N GLY A 377 -4.00 -17.44 11.93
CA GLY A 377 -4.91 -16.94 10.89
C GLY A 377 -5.91 -15.90 11.40
N PHE A 378 -5.65 -15.26 12.55
CA PHE A 378 -6.49 -14.20 13.06
C PHE A 378 -6.54 -12.99 12.11
N ILE A 379 -7.72 -12.41 11.93
CA ILE A 379 -7.90 -11.15 11.20
C ILE A 379 -8.62 -10.13 12.08
N GLY A 380 -7.96 -9.03 12.41
CA GLY A 380 -8.57 -7.85 13.02
C GLY A 380 -8.87 -6.80 11.96
N LYS A 381 -10.12 -6.35 11.83
CA LYS A 381 -10.52 -5.32 10.85
C LYS A 381 -11.29 -4.20 11.52
N SER A 382 -10.89 -2.95 11.31
CA SER A 382 -11.66 -1.77 11.80
C SER A 382 -11.91 -1.79 13.31
N MET A 383 -10.92 -2.24 14.09
CA MET A 383 -10.95 -2.33 15.56
C MET A 383 -9.91 -1.41 16.20
N GLY A 384 -10.21 -0.90 17.39
CA GLY A 384 -9.25 -0.19 18.25
C GLY A 384 -8.80 -1.06 19.42
N PHE A 385 -7.51 -0.99 19.76
CA PHE A 385 -6.90 -1.64 20.92
C PHE A 385 -6.15 -0.58 21.72
N ARG A 386 -6.53 -0.38 22.98
CA ARG A 386 -6.05 0.74 23.78
C ARG A 386 -5.58 0.30 25.16
N ASN A 387 -4.40 0.75 25.57
CA ASN A 387 -4.00 0.75 26.97
C ASN A 387 -3.93 2.20 27.49
N THR A 388 -4.69 2.50 28.53
CA THR A 388 -4.87 3.86 29.07
C THR A 388 -3.95 4.19 30.23
N ALA A 389 -2.99 3.33 30.59
CA ALA A 389 -2.10 3.51 31.75
C ALA A 389 -1.31 4.84 31.76
N GLY A 390 -1.11 5.48 30.61
CA GLY A 390 -0.33 6.72 30.53
C GLY A 390 1.17 6.47 30.42
N PRO A 391 1.97 7.52 30.19
CA PRO A 391 3.43 7.39 30.17
C PRO A 391 4.02 7.16 31.57
N GLU A 392 3.28 7.58 32.61
CA GLU A 392 3.60 7.32 34.03
C GLU A 392 3.49 5.83 34.39
N GLY A 393 2.70 5.03 33.66
CA GLY A 393 2.54 3.60 33.90
C GLY A 393 3.73 2.74 33.45
N HIS A 394 4.72 3.34 32.78
CA HIS A 394 5.81 2.63 32.09
C HIS A 394 5.26 1.58 31.10
N GLN A 395 5.80 0.36 31.05
CA GLN A 395 5.41 -0.67 30.10
C GLN A 395 3.92 -1.02 30.22
N ALA A 396 3.17 -0.83 29.13
CA ALA A 396 1.73 -1.04 29.10
C ALA A 396 1.27 -1.41 27.68
N VAL A 397 1.10 -2.71 27.46
CA VAL A 397 0.75 -3.27 26.15
C VAL A 397 -0.73 -3.03 25.84
N ALA A 398 -1.03 -2.58 24.62
CA ALA A 398 -2.40 -2.46 24.09
C ALA A 398 -2.83 -3.72 23.33
N ALA A 399 -1.91 -4.34 22.60
CA ALA A 399 -2.13 -5.63 21.95
C ALA A 399 -0.87 -6.49 21.94
N ARG A 400 -1.01 -7.78 22.28
CA ARG A 400 0.05 -8.80 22.19
C ARG A 400 -0.30 -9.82 21.11
N VAL A 401 0.62 -10.05 20.17
CA VAL A 401 0.40 -10.92 19.01
C VAL A 401 1.48 -11.99 18.98
N GLN A 402 1.07 -13.24 19.18
CA GLN A 402 1.92 -14.44 19.33
C GLN A 402 1.42 -15.58 18.41
N ALA A 403 0.80 -15.23 17.28
CA ALA A 403 0.21 -16.22 16.37
C ALA A 403 0.72 -16.01 14.94
N ASP A 404 0.67 -17.07 14.15
CA ASP A 404 1.12 -17.05 12.77
C ASP A 404 0.02 -16.60 11.80
N ARG A 405 0.45 -16.00 10.69
CA ARG A 405 -0.42 -15.52 9.61
C ARG A 405 -1.50 -14.54 10.11
N VAL A 406 -1.14 -13.67 11.04
CA VAL A 406 -2.05 -12.66 11.61
C VAL A 406 -2.13 -11.44 10.71
N VAL A 407 -3.35 -10.94 10.47
CA VAL A 407 -3.58 -9.71 9.69
C VAL A 407 -4.37 -8.69 10.49
N PHE A 408 -3.91 -7.44 10.50
CA PHE A 408 -4.68 -6.29 10.95
C PHE A 408 -4.90 -5.30 9.81
N VAL A 409 -6.16 -4.88 9.61
CA VAL A 409 -6.54 -3.94 8.54
C VAL A 409 -7.36 -2.80 9.09
N ASN A 410 -6.93 -1.56 8.84
CA ASN A 410 -7.62 -0.37 9.31
C ASN A 410 -7.84 -0.42 10.84
N CYS A 411 -6.86 -0.92 11.58
CA CYS A 411 -6.93 -1.03 13.05
C CYS A 411 -6.11 0.07 13.71
N ARG A 412 -6.38 0.30 15.00
CA ARG A 412 -5.68 1.32 15.77
C ARG A 412 -5.15 0.74 17.07
N PHE A 413 -3.89 1.04 17.38
CA PHE A 413 -3.19 0.60 18.58
C PHE A 413 -2.72 1.84 19.35
N GLU A 414 -3.24 2.02 20.56
CA GLU A 414 -3.01 3.23 21.36
C GLU A 414 -2.42 2.89 22.72
N GLY A 415 -1.23 3.41 22.99
CA GLY A 415 -0.55 3.28 24.26
C GLY A 415 0.52 4.36 24.43
N TYR A 416 1.49 4.08 25.29
CA TYR A 416 2.68 4.90 25.49
C TYR A 416 3.91 4.03 25.33
N GLN A 417 4.48 3.54 26.43
CA GLN A 417 5.59 2.61 26.39
C GLN A 417 5.09 1.18 26.10
N ASP A 418 5.74 0.47 25.18
CA ASP A 418 5.46 -0.94 24.82
C ASP A 418 4.04 -1.17 24.26
N THR A 419 3.56 -0.30 23.36
CA THR A 419 2.15 -0.31 22.90
C THR A 419 1.74 -1.59 22.14
N LEU A 420 2.50 -1.99 21.11
CA LEU A 420 2.22 -3.16 20.30
C LEU A 420 3.34 -4.18 20.47
N TYR A 421 3.00 -5.30 21.12
CA TYR A 421 3.92 -6.43 21.28
C TYR A 421 3.74 -7.42 20.13
N ALA A 422 4.50 -7.21 19.04
CA ALA A 422 4.62 -8.12 17.92
C ALA A 422 5.58 -9.27 18.30
N GLN A 423 5.08 -10.20 19.12
CA GLN A 423 5.88 -11.13 19.90
C GLN A 423 6.59 -12.19 19.05
N THR A 424 5.86 -12.98 18.25
CA THR A 424 6.39 -14.11 17.46
C THR A 424 5.63 -14.33 16.14
N HIS A 425 6.16 -15.19 15.26
CA HIS A 425 5.59 -15.60 13.96
C HIS A 425 5.38 -14.47 12.94
N ARG A 426 4.64 -14.74 11.85
CA ARG A 426 4.44 -13.81 10.73
C ARG A 426 3.18 -12.96 10.92
N GLN A 427 3.33 -11.65 10.76
CA GLN A 427 2.28 -10.68 11.04
C GLN A 427 2.26 -9.60 9.96
N PHE A 428 1.06 -9.23 9.49
CA PHE A 428 0.86 -8.19 8.48
C PHE A 428 -0.12 -7.12 8.97
N TYR A 429 0.30 -5.86 8.90
CA TYR A 429 -0.48 -4.71 9.32
C TYR A 429 -0.68 -3.78 8.14
N ARG A 430 -1.92 -3.45 7.77
CA ARG A 430 -2.25 -2.63 6.60
C ARG A 430 -3.17 -1.48 6.98
N SER A 431 -2.77 -0.26 6.64
CA SER A 431 -3.55 0.96 6.94
C SER A 431 -3.89 1.10 8.44
N CYS A 432 -3.01 0.62 9.31
CA CYS A 432 -3.19 0.72 10.75
C CYS A 432 -2.57 2.01 11.29
N ILE A 433 -3.04 2.44 12.46
CA ILE A 433 -2.46 3.56 13.19
C ILE A 433 -1.89 3.03 14.50
N ILE A 434 -0.60 3.26 14.72
CA ILE A 434 0.09 2.83 15.94
C ILE A 434 0.64 4.08 16.62
N SER A 435 0.25 4.31 17.87
CA SER A 435 0.67 5.49 18.63
C SER A 435 1.28 5.12 19.97
N GLY A 436 2.46 5.70 20.28
CA GLY A 436 3.14 5.49 21.55
C GLY A 436 4.33 6.43 21.76
N THR A 437 5.13 6.15 22.79
CA THR A 437 6.31 6.95 23.17
C THR A 437 7.60 6.14 23.08
N ILE A 438 7.79 5.12 23.92
CA ILE A 438 9.01 4.33 24.05
C ILE A 438 8.73 2.92 23.54
N ASP A 439 9.60 2.40 22.66
CA ASP A 439 9.57 1.03 22.15
C ASP A 439 8.16 0.57 21.71
N PHE A 440 7.38 1.48 21.12
CA PHE A 440 5.94 1.24 21.01
C PHE A 440 5.55 0.20 19.96
N ILE A 441 6.49 -0.25 19.14
CA ILE A 441 6.43 -1.49 18.37
C ILE A 441 7.65 -2.34 18.75
N PHE A 442 7.44 -3.44 19.46
CA PHE A 442 8.53 -4.28 19.96
C PHE A 442 8.20 -5.77 19.88
N GLY A 443 9.22 -6.60 20.02
CA GLY A 443 9.13 -8.06 19.96
C GLY A 443 9.96 -8.68 18.85
N ASP A 444 9.75 -9.96 18.60
CA ASP A 444 10.57 -10.79 17.69
C ASP A 444 9.73 -11.46 16.59
N ALA A 445 8.59 -10.88 16.23
CA ALA A 445 7.84 -11.33 15.06
C ALA A 445 8.58 -11.01 13.73
N ALA A 446 8.22 -11.72 12.67
CA ALA A 446 8.39 -11.26 11.30
C ALA A 446 7.18 -10.38 10.95
N ALA A 447 7.30 -9.06 11.11
CA ALA A 447 6.19 -8.13 11.01
C ALA A 447 6.40 -7.11 9.88
N VAL A 448 5.43 -7.00 8.96
CA VAL A 448 5.41 -5.96 7.92
C VAL A 448 4.23 -5.02 8.16
N PHE A 449 4.53 -3.74 8.29
CA PHE A 449 3.57 -2.64 8.37
C PHE A 449 3.54 -1.93 7.04
N GLN A 450 2.37 -1.88 6.37
CA GLN A 450 2.23 -1.33 5.03
C GLN A 450 1.16 -0.24 4.94
N ASN A 451 1.57 0.95 4.49
CA ASN A 451 0.81 2.20 4.56
C ASN A 451 0.11 2.43 5.90
N CYS A 452 0.81 2.08 6.97
CA CYS A 452 0.42 2.40 8.34
C CYS A 452 0.93 3.80 8.74
N ILE A 453 0.34 4.38 9.77
CA ILE A 453 0.76 5.66 10.35
C ILE A 453 1.31 5.42 11.74
N MET A 454 2.58 5.78 11.95
CA MET A 454 3.24 5.80 13.25
C MET A 454 3.08 7.19 13.85
N VAL A 455 2.41 7.28 14.99
CA VAL A 455 2.12 8.54 15.68
C VAL A 455 2.96 8.61 16.96
N VAL A 456 4.01 9.42 16.93
CA VAL A 456 4.91 9.61 18.06
C VAL A 456 4.29 10.59 19.04
N ARG A 457 3.93 10.10 20.22
CA ARG A 457 3.25 10.87 21.27
C ARG A 457 4.25 11.65 22.11
N LYS A 458 3.78 12.70 22.79
CA LYS A 458 4.61 13.46 23.74
C LYS A 458 5.03 12.55 24.92
N PRO A 459 6.34 12.36 25.17
CA PRO A 459 6.82 11.60 26.32
C PRO A 459 6.84 12.47 27.60
N MET A 460 7.24 11.91 28.74
CA MET A 460 7.48 12.70 29.97
C MET A 460 8.73 13.56 29.83
N ASP A 461 8.87 14.57 30.69
CA ASP A 461 10.07 15.40 30.75
C ASP A 461 11.31 14.52 30.98
N ASN A 462 12.38 14.77 30.22
CA ASN A 462 13.63 13.98 30.20
C ASN A 462 13.55 12.56 29.60
N GLN A 463 12.43 12.18 28.98
CA GLN A 463 12.35 10.97 28.18
C GLN A 463 12.65 11.22 26.70
N GLN A 464 12.95 10.14 26.00
CA GLN A 464 13.09 10.11 24.55
C GLN A 464 11.97 9.25 23.97
N THR A 465 11.70 9.38 22.67
CA THR A 465 10.76 8.47 21.99
C THR A 465 11.50 7.53 21.05
N ILE A 466 11.03 6.30 20.99
CA ILE A 466 11.60 5.23 20.19
C ILE A 466 10.44 4.47 19.54
N ILE A 467 10.46 4.37 18.21
CA ILE A 467 9.38 3.71 17.46
C ILE A 467 9.49 2.19 17.55
N THR A 468 10.67 1.64 17.23
CA THR A 468 10.87 0.19 17.17
C THR A 468 11.91 -0.33 18.17
N ALA A 469 11.64 -1.50 18.76
CA ALA A 469 12.61 -2.26 19.56
C ALA A 469 12.53 -3.76 19.23
N GLN A 470 13.27 -4.18 18.21
CA GLN A 470 13.18 -5.54 17.68
C GLN A 470 14.10 -6.50 18.47
N GLY A 471 13.58 -7.69 18.82
CA GLY A 471 14.14 -8.63 19.79
C GLY A 471 14.80 -9.89 19.24
N ARG A 472 15.36 -9.87 18.03
CA ARG A 472 16.02 -11.03 17.42
C ARG A 472 17.32 -11.38 18.14
N VAL A 473 17.43 -12.63 18.60
CA VAL A 473 18.59 -13.15 19.37
C VAL A 473 19.47 -14.08 18.58
N ASP A 474 19.05 -14.55 17.40
CA ASP A 474 19.80 -15.50 16.61
C ASP A 474 19.87 -15.07 15.12
N PRO A 475 21.06 -15.16 14.48
CA PRO A 475 21.26 -14.71 13.10
C PRO A 475 20.57 -15.58 12.05
N LYS A 476 20.02 -16.75 12.39
CA LYS A 476 19.24 -17.63 11.51
C LYS A 476 17.74 -17.41 11.61
N GLN A 477 17.23 -16.75 12.65
CA GLN A 477 15.80 -16.39 12.75
C GLN A 477 15.35 -15.56 11.54
N THR A 478 14.16 -15.81 11.02
CA THR A 478 13.61 -15.07 9.86
C THR A 478 12.88 -13.78 10.26
N THR A 479 13.00 -13.37 11.52
CA THR A 479 12.23 -12.32 12.16
C THR A 479 12.79 -10.92 11.91
N GLY A 480 11.99 -9.89 12.20
CA GLY A 480 12.33 -8.49 11.98
C GLY A 480 11.09 -7.61 11.79
N ILE A 481 11.25 -6.30 12.00
CA ILE A 481 10.19 -5.30 11.80
C ILE A 481 10.47 -4.53 10.51
N VAL A 482 9.48 -4.49 9.61
CA VAL A 482 9.54 -3.72 8.36
C VAL A 482 8.44 -2.66 8.34
N LEU A 483 8.82 -1.39 8.22
CA LEU A 483 7.89 -0.29 7.94
C LEU A 483 7.99 0.07 6.46
N GLN A 484 6.97 -0.28 5.68
CA GLN A 484 6.93 -0.05 4.23
C GLN A 484 5.82 0.93 3.86
N LYS A 485 6.16 1.99 3.10
CA LYS A 485 5.18 3.00 2.67
C LYS A 485 4.40 3.66 3.81
N CYS A 486 5.00 3.69 5.00
CA CYS A 486 4.40 4.23 6.20
C CYS A 486 4.56 5.75 6.28
N ILE A 487 3.78 6.38 7.17
CA ILE A 487 3.97 7.78 7.56
C ILE A 487 4.40 7.80 9.02
N ILE A 488 5.53 8.44 9.32
CA ILE A 488 6.00 8.68 10.69
C ILE A 488 5.79 10.17 11.01
N LYS A 489 4.90 10.47 11.97
CA LYS A 489 4.57 11.84 12.34
C LYS A 489 4.49 12.04 13.85
N ALA A 490 4.67 13.29 14.27
CA ALA A 490 4.39 13.72 15.63
C ALA A 490 2.87 13.76 15.88
N ASP A 491 2.46 13.39 17.08
CA ASP A 491 1.14 13.72 17.61
C ASP A 491 0.98 15.23 17.80
N ASP A 492 -0.25 15.73 17.74
CA ASP A 492 -0.55 17.17 17.88
C ASP A 492 -0.01 17.74 19.20
N SER A 493 0.05 16.92 20.26
CA SER A 493 0.63 17.31 21.55
C SER A 493 2.15 17.44 21.54
N LEU A 494 2.84 16.73 20.63
CA LEU A 494 4.30 16.77 20.48
C LEU A 494 4.73 17.87 19.51
N VAL A 495 3.96 18.19 18.46
CA VAL A 495 4.32 19.17 17.42
C VAL A 495 4.89 20.49 17.98
N PRO A 496 4.29 21.16 18.98
CA PRO A 496 4.78 22.45 19.50
C PRO A 496 6.10 22.35 20.26
N VAL A 497 6.43 21.17 20.78
CA VAL A 497 7.57 20.93 21.69
C VAL A 497 8.54 19.88 21.15
N LYS A 498 8.37 19.41 19.91
CA LYS A 498 9.13 18.30 19.34
C LYS A 498 10.64 18.53 19.34
N ALA A 499 11.09 19.80 19.27
CA ALA A 499 12.51 20.17 19.34
C ALA A 499 13.13 19.97 20.73
N GLN A 500 12.31 19.83 21.79
CA GLN A 500 12.76 19.59 23.16
C GLN A 500 13.05 18.11 23.44
N PHE A 501 12.53 17.21 22.59
CA PHE A 501 12.63 15.76 22.79
C PHE A 501 13.42 15.13 21.64
N LYS A 502 14.22 14.10 21.96
CA LYS A 502 14.87 13.28 20.94
C LYS A 502 13.94 12.13 20.56
N ASN A 503 13.71 11.97 19.26
CA ASN A 503 12.84 10.94 18.71
C ASN A 503 13.65 10.06 17.76
N TYR A 504 13.56 8.74 17.91
CA TYR A 504 14.35 7.75 17.19
C TYR A 504 13.47 6.72 16.48
N LEU A 505 13.96 6.24 15.33
CA LEU A 505 13.36 5.18 14.52
C LEU A 505 13.38 3.82 15.24
N GLY A 506 14.41 3.57 16.04
CA GLY A 506 14.49 2.35 16.84
C GLY A 506 15.79 2.16 17.60
N ARG A 507 15.84 1.05 18.34
CA ARG A 507 17.02 0.58 19.08
C ARG A 507 17.04 -0.95 19.24
N PRO A 508 18.22 -1.57 19.36
CA PRO A 508 18.32 -3.03 19.36
C PRO A 508 17.98 -3.62 20.72
N TRP A 509 16.80 -4.22 20.86
CA TRP A 509 16.43 -4.89 22.12
C TRP A 509 17.30 -6.13 22.38
N LYS A 510 17.76 -6.80 21.31
CA LYS A 510 18.60 -8.00 21.35
C LYS A 510 19.72 -7.98 20.31
N GLU A 511 20.68 -8.88 20.46
CA GLU A 511 21.98 -8.86 19.77
C GLU A 511 21.89 -8.82 18.23
N TYR A 512 20.92 -9.51 17.63
CA TYR A 512 20.75 -9.59 16.17
C TYR A 512 19.54 -8.81 15.66
N SER A 513 19.15 -7.76 16.40
CA SER A 513 17.98 -6.92 16.12
C SER A 513 17.91 -6.50 14.65
N ARG A 514 16.72 -6.63 14.05
CA ARG A 514 16.51 -6.33 12.63
C ARG A 514 15.31 -5.42 12.40
N THR A 515 15.56 -4.21 11.89
CA THR A 515 14.52 -3.25 11.52
C THR A 515 14.82 -2.63 10.17
N VAL A 516 13.81 -2.56 9.29
CA VAL A 516 13.92 -1.94 7.97
C VAL A 516 12.83 -0.90 7.78
N ILE A 517 13.19 0.31 7.37
CA ILE A 517 12.25 1.39 7.06
C ILE A 517 12.41 1.77 5.60
N MET A 518 11.39 1.54 4.79
CA MET A 518 11.49 1.70 3.35
C MET A 518 10.26 2.35 2.72
N GLU A 519 10.49 3.12 1.65
CA GLU A 519 9.46 3.83 0.89
C GLU A 519 8.54 4.72 1.75
N SER A 520 8.97 5.10 2.96
CA SER A 520 8.14 5.74 3.98
C SER A 520 8.37 7.24 4.07
N ASP A 521 7.33 8.01 4.39
CA ASP A 521 7.43 9.44 4.69
C ASP A 521 7.79 9.65 6.17
N ILE A 522 8.92 10.29 6.43
CA ILE A 522 9.46 10.53 7.76
C ILE A 522 9.38 12.03 8.06
N GLY A 523 8.55 12.40 9.04
CA GLY A 523 8.40 13.77 9.51
C GLY A 523 9.66 14.34 10.17
N ASP A 524 9.67 15.65 10.40
CA ASP A 524 10.81 16.45 10.89
C ASP A 524 11.08 16.31 12.40
N LEU A 525 10.55 15.26 13.04
CA LEU A 525 10.74 14.99 14.47
C LEU A 525 11.93 14.08 14.77
N ILE A 526 12.37 13.27 13.79
CA ILE A 526 13.41 12.27 14.00
C ILE A 526 14.77 12.96 14.15
N HIS A 527 15.48 12.64 15.24
CA HIS A 527 16.83 13.14 15.48
C HIS A 527 17.77 12.69 14.35
N PRO A 528 18.75 13.50 13.90
CA PRO A 528 19.59 13.16 12.76
C PRO A 528 20.25 11.78 12.83
N GLU A 529 20.71 11.38 14.02
CA GLU A 529 21.28 10.05 14.30
C GLU A 529 20.34 8.91 13.87
N GLY A 530 19.02 9.13 13.95
CA GLY A 530 17.95 8.22 13.53
C GLY A 530 17.76 7.00 14.43
N TRP A 531 18.84 6.40 14.90
CA TRP A 531 18.85 5.16 15.67
C TRP A 531 19.57 5.36 17.01
N LEU A 532 19.10 4.68 18.05
CA LEU A 532 19.61 4.81 19.41
C LEU A 532 20.29 3.50 19.86
N PRO A 533 21.49 3.51 20.46
CA PRO A 533 22.05 2.33 21.09
C PRO A 533 21.18 1.85 22.27
N TRP A 534 21.13 0.55 22.52
CA TRP A 534 20.47 0.02 23.72
C TRP A 534 21.27 0.33 24.98
N ALA A 535 22.54 -0.09 24.99
CA ALA A 535 23.50 0.19 26.05
C ALA A 535 24.94 0.03 25.53
N GLY A 536 25.77 1.08 25.65
CA GLY A 536 27.16 1.03 25.19
C GLY A 536 27.29 0.62 23.73
N ASP A 537 28.12 -0.39 23.44
CA ASP A 537 28.33 -0.97 22.10
C ASP A 537 27.53 -2.26 21.85
N PHE A 538 26.59 -2.60 22.73
CA PHE A 538 25.74 -3.80 22.60
C PHE A 538 25.01 -3.83 21.24
N ALA A 539 25.03 -5.00 20.59
CA ALA A 539 24.42 -5.30 19.29
C ALA A 539 24.92 -4.49 18.09
N LEU A 540 25.73 -3.43 18.27
CA LEU A 540 26.13 -2.53 17.18
C LEU A 540 27.02 -3.20 16.11
N LYS A 541 27.58 -4.38 16.42
CA LYS A 541 28.40 -5.18 15.50
C LYS A 541 27.60 -6.28 14.77
N THR A 542 26.36 -6.53 15.17
CA THR A 542 25.59 -7.72 14.80
C THR A 542 24.16 -7.43 14.33
N LEU A 543 23.58 -6.28 14.68
CA LEU A 543 22.23 -5.86 14.24
C LEU A 543 22.14 -5.72 12.71
N TYR A 544 20.93 -5.54 12.18
CA TYR A 544 20.72 -5.18 10.78
C TYR A 544 19.65 -4.10 10.68
N TYR A 545 20.07 -2.83 10.63
CA TYR A 545 19.18 -1.68 10.48
C TYR A 545 19.33 -1.08 9.10
N ALA A 546 18.21 -0.89 8.40
CA ALA A 546 18.25 -0.43 7.03
C ALA A 546 17.20 0.63 6.68
N GLU A 547 17.58 1.55 5.80
CA GLU A 547 16.71 2.55 5.21
C GLU A 547 16.74 2.47 3.67
N TYR A 548 15.58 2.57 3.00
CA TYR A 548 15.49 2.60 1.53
C TYR A 548 14.43 3.58 1.02
N ALA A 549 14.81 4.50 0.15
CA ALA A 549 13.88 5.40 -0.57
C ALA A 549 12.83 6.09 0.33
N ASN A 550 13.20 6.44 1.56
CA ASN A 550 12.35 7.22 2.45
C ASN A 550 12.28 8.67 1.97
N THR A 551 11.15 9.33 2.23
CA THR A 551 10.86 10.72 1.84
C THR A 551 10.46 11.54 3.07
N GLY A 552 10.24 12.84 2.91
CA GLY A 552 9.89 13.72 4.02
C GLY A 552 11.10 14.34 4.73
N PRO A 553 10.89 15.36 5.57
CA PRO A 553 11.97 16.17 6.12
C PRO A 553 12.90 15.46 7.11
N GLY A 554 12.48 14.36 7.74
CA GLY A 554 13.30 13.52 8.64
C GLY A 554 14.00 12.35 7.95
N SER A 555 13.89 12.22 6.62
CA SER A 555 14.42 11.07 5.86
C SER A 555 15.90 11.14 5.50
N LYS A 556 16.57 12.28 5.72
CA LYS A 556 17.99 12.44 5.39
C LYS A 556 18.84 11.44 6.18
N THR A 557 19.72 10.74 5.48
CA THR A 557 20.58 9.69 6.05
C THR A 557 22.02 10.14 6.32
N ASP A 558 22.41 11.33 5.89
CA ASP A 558 23.76 11.90 6.04
C ASP A 558 24.17 12.13 7.51
N GLY A 559 23.20 12.34 8.40
CA GLY A 559 23.41 12.49 9.85
C GLY A 559 23.21 11.22 10.67
N ARG A 560 22.95 10.06 10.04
CA ARG A 560 22.66 8.81 10.75
C ARG A 560 23.88 8.26 11.45
N VAL A 561 23.63 7.36 12.41
CA VAL A 561 24.69 6.63 13.12
C VAL A 561 25.68 5.94 12.18
N ASN A 562 26.95 5.90 12.56
CA ASN A 562 28.04 5.28 11.78
C ASN A 562 28.29 3.81 12.17
N TRP A 563 27.24 3.07 12.55
CA TRP A 563 27.39 1.65 12.91
C TRP A 563 27.71 0.83 11.66
N PRO A 564 28.64 -0.15 11.71
CA PRO A 564 28.99 -0.97 10.55
C PRO A 564 27.83 -1.82 10.01
N THR A 565 26.79 -1.96 10.83
CA THR A 565 25.57 -2.74 10.64
C THR A 565 24.33 -1.89 10.32
N TYR A 566 24.51 -0.58 10.20
CA TYR A 566 23.52 0.32 9.62
C TYR A 566 23.75 0.42 8.11
N HIS A 567 22.67 0.34 7.35
CA HIS A 567 22.72 0.26 5.89
C HIS A 567 21.72 1.23 5.25
N VAL A 568 22.21 2.03 4.29
CA VAL A 568 21.33 2.61 3.27
C VAL A 568 21.35 1.64 2.09
N ILE A 569 20.31 0.81 2.00
CA ILE A 569 20.29 -0.33 1.09
C ILE A 569 19.82 0.07 -0.31
N ASN A 570 20.07 -0.76 -1.30
CA ASN A 570 19.55 -0.60 -2.65
C ASN A 570 18.23 -1.35 -2.86
N LYS A 571 17.65 -1.21 -4.06
CA LYS A 571 16.35 -1.81 -4.41
C LYS A 571 16.31 -3.34 -4.33
N GLN A 572 17.40 -4.01 -4.72
CA GLN A 572 17.47 -5.48 -4.72
C GLN A 572 17.52 -6.03 -3.29
N GLU A 573 18.27 -5.34 -2.42
CA GLU A 573 18.32 -5.62 -1.00
C GLU A 573 16.96 -5.34 -0.34
N ALA A 574 16.35 -4.18 -0.61
CA ALA A 574 15.03 -3.82 -0.12
C ALA A 574 13.94 -4.82 -0.55
N ALA A 575 14.07 -5.46 -1.71
CA ALA A 575 13.14 -6.49 -2.17
C ALA A 575 13.05 -7.70 -1.26
N GLN A 576 14.09 -8.01 -0.51
CA GLN A 576 14.09 -9.12 0.46
C GLN A 576 13.17 -8.84 1.65
N PHE A 577 12.79 -7.59 1.89
CA PHE A 577 11.97 -7.15 3.02
C PHE A 577 10.50 -6.89 2.63
N THR A 578 10.10 -7.25 1.41
CA THR A 578 8.72 -7.13 0.93
C THR A 578 7.81 -8.24 1.46
N VAL A 579 6.49 -8.07 1.36
CA VAL A 579 5.51 -9.07 1.83
C VAL A 579 5.74 -10.44 1.19
N ALA A 580 6.01 -10.50 -0.12
CA ALA A 580 6.24 -11.77 -0.82
C ALA A 580 7.52 -12.47 -0.32
N GLN A 581 8.62 -11.74 -0.17
CA GLN A 581 9.91 -12.35 0.15
C GLN A 581 10.13 -12.57 1.64
N PHE A 582 9.78 -11.59 2.47
CA PHE A 582 10.01 -11.59 3.90
C PHE A 582 9.00 -12.46 4.64
N LEU A 583 7.70 -12.28 4.38
CA LEU A 583 6.64 -13.05 5.04
C LEU A 583 6.27 -14.35 4.33
N LYS A 584 6.85 -14.60 3.14
CA LYS A 584 6.35 -15.64 2.22
C LYS A 584 4.85 -15.46 1.98
N GLY A 585 4.47 -14.21 1.66
CA GLY A 585 3.13 -13.64 1.84
C GLY A 585 2.00 -14.10 0.92
N SER A 586 2.08 -15.28 0.30
CA SER A 586 0.96 -15.86 -0.46
C SER A 586 -0.29 -16.03 0.40
N TRP A 587 -0.11 -16.32 1.69
CA TRP A 587 -1.19 -16.39 2.67
C TRP A 587 -1.88 -15.04 2.92
N VAL A 588 -1.18 -13.90 2.73
CA VAL A 588 -1.78 -12.57 2.85
C VAL A 588 -2.76 -12.32 1.71
N GLN A 589 -2.41 -12.70 0.47
CA GLN A 589 -3.31 -12.57 -0.68
C GLN A 589 -4.61 -13.36 -0.48
N GLY A 590 -4.50 -14.57 0.10
CA GLY A 590 -5.64 -15.42 0.42
C GLY A 590 -6.63 -14.81 1.42
N THR A 591 -6.27 -13.73 2.12
CA THR A 591 -7.17 -13.02 3.05
C THR A 591 -8.06 -11.98 2.36
N GLY A 592 -7.84 -11.68 1.08
CA GLY A 592 -8.53 -10.60 0.36
C GLY A 592 -8.06 -9.19 0.74
N VAL A 593 -6.97 -9.07 1.54
CA VAL A 593 -6.42 -7.78 1.97
C VAL A 593 -5.43 -7.24 0.93
N PRO A 594 -5.61 -5.99 0.44
CA PRO A 594 -4.68 -5.39 -0.50
C PRO A 594 -3.27 -5.28 0.10
N SER A 595 -2.30 -5.85 -0.61
CA SER A 595 -0.89 -5.84 -0.20
C SER A 595 0.02 -5.61 -1.41
N VAL A 596 1.01 -4.73 -1.27
CA VAL A 596 2.10 -4.60 -2.24
C VAL A 596 3.08 -5.73 -1.96
N GLN A 597 3.16 -6.68 -2.89
CA GLN A 597 3.87 -7.94 -2.70
C GLN A 597 5.37 -7.81 -2.92
N ASP A 598 5.81 -7.01 -3.89
CA ASP A 598 7.21 -6.84 -4.28
C ASP A 598 7.60 -5.36 -4.40
N MET A 599 8.90 -5.06 -4.52
CA MET A 599 9.38 -3.71 -4.85
C MET A 599 8.90 -3.36 -6.24
N SER A 600 8.18 -2.25 -6.36
CA SER A 600 7.74 -1.75 -7.66
C SER A 600 8.93 -1.62 -8.62
N ALA A 601 8.98 -2.44 -9.67
CA ALA A 601 10.03 -2.38 -10.70
C ALA A 601 9.96 -1.04 -11.45
N SER A 602 11.12 -0.55 -11.87
CA SER A 602 11.31 0.74 -12.52
C SER A 602 10.45 0.83 -13.80
N ILE A 603 10.02 2.06 -14.10
CA ILE A 603 9.06 2.50 -15.13
C ILE A 603 9.18 1.81 -16.52
N GLU A 604 10.33 1.25 -16.89
CA GLU A 604 10.55 0.60 -18.18
C GLU A 604 10.02 -0.84 -18.30
N GLN A 605 10.00 -1.63 -17.22
CA GLN A 605 9.57 -3.04 -17.30
C GLN A 605 8.03 -3.18 -17.29
N GLN A 606 7.31 -2.23 -16.70
CA GLN A 606 5.84 -2.16 -16.77
C GLN A 606 5.32 -1.85 -18.20
N ARG A 607 6.17 -1.29 -19.07
CA ARG A 607 5.80 -0.95 -20.45
C ARG A 607 5.69 -2.18 -21.36
N ASN A 608 6.49 -3.21 -21.12
CA ASN A 608 6.55 -4.42 -21.97
C ASN A 608 5.64 -5.57 -21.51
N GLN A 609 5.18 -5.57 -20.26
CA GLN A 609 4.18 -6.56 -19.79
C GLN A 609 2.73 -6.10 -20.03
N ARG A 610 2.48 -4.78 -20.13
CA ARG A 610 1.16 -4.22 -20.46
C ARG A 610 0.65 -4.55 -21.87
N SER A 611 1.52 -4.95 -22.80
CA SER A 611 1.12 -5.28 -24.18
C SER A 611 0.62 -6.71 -24.37
N VAL A 612 0.76 -7.60 -23.39
CA VAL A 612 0.40 -9.04 -23.54
C VAL A 612 -0.73 -9.49 -22.60
N GLN A 613 -1.01 -8.76 -21.52
CA GLN A 613 -2.09 -9.06 -20.56
C GLN A 613 -3.36 -8.19 -20.72
N GLN A 614 -3.55 -7.54 -21.87
CA GLN A 614 -4.77 -6.75 -22.15
C GLN A 614 -5.95 -7.54 -22.74
N HIS A 615 -5.87 -8.87 -22.78
CA HIS A 615 -7.02 -9.71 -23.11
C HIS A 615 -7.15 -10.83 -22.08
N GLU A 616 -8.23 -10.75 -21.27
CA GLU A 616 -8.66 -11.69 -20.22
C GLU A 616 -7.91 -11.45 -18.88
N GLU A 617 -8.43 -10.84 -17.81
CA GLU A 617 -9.79 -10.57 -17.32
C GLU A 617 -9.81 -9.22 -16.56
N ALA A 618 -10.81 -8.39 -16.85
CA ALA A 618 -11.16 -7.19 -16.09
C ALA A 618 -12.51 -7.45 -15.42
N GLU A 619 -12.55 -7.51 -14.08
CA GLU A 619 -13.75 -7.09 -13.35
C GLU A 619 -13.42 -5.72 -12.73
N GLU A 620 -13.93 -4.68 -13.41
CA GLU A 620 -13.84 -3.29 -13.03
C GLU A 620 -14.49 -3.09 -11.65
N VAL A 621 -13.72 -2.65 -10.65
CA VAL A 621 -14.31 -1.74 -9.66
C VAL A 621 -14.59 -0.46 -10.45
N GLN A 622 -15.82 -0.31 -10.90
CA GLN A 622 -16.23 0.81 -11.72
C GLN A 622 -16.19 2.09 -10.87
N HIS A 623 -15.04 2.76 -10.87
CA HIS A 623 -14.90 4.12 -10.39
C HIS A 623 -15.50 5.06 -11.44
N GLY A 624 -16.80 5.29 -11.34
CA GLY A 624 -17.58 6.14 -12.25
C GLY A 624 -19.07 5.78 -12.20
N PRO A 625 -19.94 6.61 -12.78
CA PRO A 625 -21.36 6.32 -12.81
C PRO A 625 -21.67 5.03 -13.57
N PHE A 626 -22.71 4.35 -13.14
CA PHE A 626 -23.12 3.09 -13.75
C PHE A 626 -23.66 3.33 -15.17
N PRO A 627 -23.14 2.64 -16.22
CA PRO A 627 -23.70 2.74 -17.56
C PRO A 627 -25.17 2.30 -17.57
N VAL A 628 -26.01 3.00 -18.33
CA VAL A 628 -27.45 2.71 -18.42
C VAL A 628 -27.74 1.28 -18.91
N GLU A 629 -26.78 0.63 -19.57
CA GLU A 629 -26.77 -0.81 -19.88
C GLU A 629 -27.08 -1.70 -18.69
N GLN A 630 -26.65 -1.32 -17.49
CA GLN A 630 -26.80 -2.16 -16.30
C GLN A 630 -28.27 -2.37 -15.90
N LEU A 631 -29.18 -1.50 -16.36
CA LEU A 631 -30.61 -1.68 -16.18
C LEU A 631 -31.15 -2.93 -16.89
N GLN A 632 -30.41 -3.51 -17.85
CA GLN A 632 -30.76 -4.80 -18.47
C GLN A 632 -30.81 -5.92 -17.44
N ALA A 633 -29.88 -5.93 -16.48
CA ALA A 633 -29.84 -6.94 -15.41
C ALA A 633 -31.08 -6.88 -14.50
N SER A 634 -31.75 -5.73 -14.47
CA SER A 634 -33.01 -5.50 -13.74
C SER A 634 -34.26 -5.74 -14.60
N GLY A 635 -34.11 -6.32 -15.80
CA GLY A 635 -35.22 -6.70 -16.67
C GLY A 635 -35.72 -5.60 -17.60
N ILE A 636 -34.97 -4.51 -17.80
CA ILE A 636 -35.29 -3.47 -18.79
C ILE A 636 -34.84 -3.92 -20.18
N ALA A 637 -35.72 -3.79 -21.18
CA ALA A 637 -35.41 -4.22 -22.54
C ALA A 637 -34.32 -3.35 -23.19
N ALA A 638 -33.40 -3.98 -23.93
CA ALA A 638 -32.32 -3.29 -24.64
C ALA A 638 -32.81 -2.17 -25.59
N LEU A 639 -34.00 -2.34 -26.19
CA LEU A 639 -34.60 -1.32 -27.06
C LEU A 639 -35.05 -0.07 -26.28
N ASP A 640 -35.49 -0.24 -25.03
CA ASP A 640 -35.86 0.90 -24.18
C ASP A 640 -34.60 1.61 -23.67
N ILE A 641 -33.52 0.87 -23.39
CA ILE A 641 -32.20 1.45 -23.05
C ILE A 641 -31.60 2.24 -24.20
N LYS A 642 -31.71 1.73 -25.43
CA LYS A 642 -31.30 2.50 -26.61
C LYS A 642 -32.03 3.83 -26.72
N LYS A 643 -33.34 3.86 -26.45
CA LYS A 643 -34.12 5.11 -26.43
C LYS A 643 -33.69 6.07 -25.32
N LEU A 644 -33.26 5.55 -24.16
CA LEU A 644 -32.69 6.38 -23.09
C LEU A 644 -31.38 7.02 -23.56
N LYS A 645 -30.48 6.25 -24.19
CA LYS A 645 -29.23 6.77 -24.77
C LYS A 645 -29.46 7.80 -25.86
N ASP A 646 -30.39 7.54 -26.79
CA ASP A 646 -30.76 8.48 -27.86
C ASP A 646 -31.35 9.80 -27.30
N ALA A 647 -31.90 9.76 -26.07
CA ALA A 647 -32.37 10.93 -25.33
C ALA A 647 -31.27 11.62 -24.49
N GLY A 648 -30.03 11.13 -24.55
CA GLY A 648 -28.88 11.65 -23.80
C GLY A 648 -28.74 11.12 -22.36
N ILE A 649 -29.50 10.09 -22.00
CA ILE A 649 -29.46 9.47 -20.68
C ILE A 649 -28.55 8.25 -20.75
N CYS A 650 -27.28 8.44 -20.37
CA CYS A 650 -26.22 7.46 -20.60
C CYS A 650 -25.84 6.64 -19.36
N THR A 651 -26.29 7.05 -18.17
CA THR A 651 -25.99 6.39 -16.88
C THR A 651 -27.26 6.09 -16.07
N VAL A 652 -27.13 5.25 -15.06
CA VAL A 652 -28.22 4.90 -14.12
C VAL A 652 -28.54 6.09 -13.22
N GLU A 653 -27.54 6.85 -12.78
CA GLU A 653 -27.65 8.09 -12.02
C GLU A 653 -28.49 9.11 -12.80
N SER A 654 -28.21 9.28 -14.10
CA SER A 654 -28.99 10.18 -14.97
C SER A 654 -30.46 9.77 -15.06
N VAL A 655 -30.77 8.47 -15.06
CA VAL A 655 -32.16 7.97 -14.98
C VAL A 655 -32.78 8.34 -13.63
N ALA A 656 -32.09 8.07 -12.52
CA ALA A 656 -32.58 8.33 -11.17
C ALA A 656 -32.81 9.82 -10.87
N TYR A 657 -31.96 10.69 -11.41
CA TYR A 657 -32.01 12.15 -11.21
C TYR A 657 -32.97 12.86 -12.19
N THR A 658 -33.43 12.17 -13.23
CA THR A 658 -34.32 12.77 -14.23
C THR A 658 -35.78 12.70 -13.78
N PRO A 659 -36.52 13.82 -13.79
CA PRO A 659 -37.93 13.83 -13.43
C PRO A 659 -38.75 12.87 -14.29
N ARG A 660 -39.71 12.18 -13.66
CA ARG A 660 -40.65 11.27 -14.35
C ARG A 660 -41.29 11.89 -15.59
N LYS A 661 -41.65 13.18 -15.52
CA LYS A 661 -42.25 13.92 -16.64
C LYS A 661 -41.35 13.94 -17.89
N ASP A 662 -40.04 14.05 -17.71
CA ASP A 662 -39.09 14.13 -18.81
C ASP A 662 -38.84 12.74 -19.42
N LEU A 663 -38.81 11.69 -18.59
CA LEU A 663 -38.75 10.30 -19.06
C LEU A 663 -39.99 9.91 -19.89
N LEU A 664 -41.17 10.42 -19.54
CA LEU A 664 -42.41 10.20 -20.30
C LEU A 664 -42.43 10.89 -21.67
N GLN A 665 -41.60 11.91 -21.87
CA GLN A 665 -41.48 12.59 -23.18
C GLN A 665 -40.65 11.78 -24.19
N ILE A 666 -39.94 10.74 -23.73
CA ILE A 666 -39.15 9.87 -24.59
C ILE A 666 -40.09 9.01 -25.44
N LYS A 667 -40.05 9.24 -26.75
CA LYS A 667 -40.94 8.57 -27.70
C LYS A 667 -40.81 7.05 -27.61
N GLY A 668 -41.94 6.38 -27.37
CA GLY A 668 -42.03 4.93 -27.36
C GLY A 668 -41.69 4.26 -26.03
N ILE A 669 -41.59 5.02 -24.93
CA ILE A 669 -41.58 4.48 -23.55
C ILE A 669 -42.95 4.76 -22.93
N SER A 670 -43.68 3.71 -22.54
CA SER A 670 -44.99 3.85 -21.90
C SER A 670 -44.85 4.18 -20.41
N GLU A 671 -45.93 4.67 -19.81
CA GLU A 671 -45.95 5.03 -18.38
C GLU A 671 -45.51 3.88 -17.46
N ALA A 672 -46.07 2.68 -17.67
CA ALA A 672 -45.68 1.48 -16.92
C ALA A 672 -44.21 1.08 -17.12
N LYS A 673 -43.58 1.43 -18.25
CA LYS A 673 -42.15 1.19 -18.48
C LYS A 673 -41.30 2.20 -17.72
N VAL A 674 -41.70 3.47 -17.70
CA VAL A 674 -41.01 4.51 -16.92
C VAL A 674 -40.96 4.14 -15.44
N ASP A 675 -42.07 3.67 -14.88
CA ASP A 675 -42.11 3.29 -13.47
C ASP A 675 -41.14 2.13 -13.15
N LYS A 676 -41.06 1.12 -14.04
CA LYS A 676 -40.08 0.03 -13.93
C LYS A 676 -38.64 0.50 -14.05
N ILE A 677 -38.37 1.42 -14.97
CA ILE A 677 -37.03 1.99 -15.20
C ILE A 677 -36.56 2.77 -13.96
N ILE A 678 -37.44 3.60 -13.38
CA ILE A 678 -37.14 4.35 -12.15
C ILE A 678 -36.94 3.41 -10.97
N GLU A 679 -37.79 2.38 -10.81
CA GLU A 679 -37.66 1.40 -9.73
C GLU A 679 -36.32 0.64 -9.82
N ALA A 680 -35.90 0.26 -11.03
CA ALA A 680 -34.62 -0.38 -11.27
C ALA A 680 -33.44 0.56 -10.94
N ALA A 681 -33.49 1.81 -11.39
CA ALA A 681 -32.42 2.78 -11.13
C ALA A 681 -32.29 3.13 -9.64
N THR A 682 -33.42 3.28 -8.93
CA THR A 682 -33.43 3.63 -7.49
C THR A 682 -32.90 2.50 -6.60
N LYS A 683 -32.89 1.25 -7.09
CA LYS A 683 -32.24 0.13 -6.38
C LYS A 683 -30.72 0.18 -6.44
N LEU A 684 -30.16 0.82 -7.48
CA LEU A 684 -28.72 0.91 -7.73
C LEU A 684 -28.14 2.23 -7.20
N VAL A 685 -28.92 3.32 -7.24
CA VAL A 685 -28.47 4.66 -6.83
C VAL A 685 -29.05 5.01 -5.46
N PRO A 686 -28.21 5.30 -4.44
CA PRO A 686 -28.69 5.64 -3.10
C PRO A 686 -29.30 7.05 -3.06
N MET A 687 -30.63 7.13 -3.16
CA MET A 687 -31.41 8.38 -3.15
C MET A 687 -32.00 8.75 -1.77
N GLY A 688 -31.65 7.99 -0.73
CA GLY A 688 -32.23 8.11 0.61
C GLY A 688 -31.53 9.11 1.53
N PHE A 689 -32.12 9.35 2.70
CA PHE A 689 -31.47 10.13 3.76
C PHE A 689 -30.22 9.42 4.28
N THR A 690 -29.15 10.18 4.49
CA THR A 690 -27.92 9.72 5.14
C THR A 690 -27.63 10.64 6.34
N SER A 691 -26.78 10.17 7.26
CA SER A 691 -26.36 11.02 8.37
C SER A 691 -25.40 12.12 7.89
N ALA A 692 -25.45 13.30 8.51
CA ALA A 692 -24.50 14.37 8.21
C ALA A 692 -23.03 13.94 8.40
N SER A 693 -22.77 13.01 9.32
CA SER A 693 -21.44 12.42 9.52
C SER A 693 -20.99 11.57 8.33
N GLN A 694 -21.89 10.77 7.75
CA GLN A 694 -21.58 9.96 6.56
C GLN A 694 -21.35 10.86 5.33
N LEU A 695 -22.18 11.89 5.16
CA LEU A 695 -21.97 12.89 4.11
C LEU A 695 -20.63 13.62 4.29
N HIS A 696 -20.26 13.97 5.53
CA HIS A 696 -18.96 14.59 5.80
C HIS A 696 -17.79 13.66 5.43
N ALA A 697 -17.85 12.38 5.79
CA ALA A 697 -16.84 11.40 5.38
C ALA A 697 -16.72 11.27 3.85
N GLN A 698 -17.84 11.21 3.12
CA GLN A 698 -17.83 11.21 1.65
C GLN A 698 -17.22 12.49 1.08
N ARG A 699 -17.51 13.65 1.68
CA ARG A 699 -16.93 14.94 1.26
C ARG A 699 -15.43 15.05 1.52
N MET A 700 -14.88 14.33 2.51
CA MET A 700 -13.43 14.28 2.76
C MET A 700 -12.67 13.50 1.67
N GLU A 701 -13.37 12.66 0.89
CA GLU A 701 -12.80 11.89 -0.23
C GLU A 701 -12.92 12.61 -1.58
N ILE A 702 -13.55 13.80 -1.62
CA ILE A 702 -13.70 14.58 -2.86
C ILE A 702 -12.33 15.08 -3.32
N ILE A 703 -12.06 14.87 -4.61
CA ILE A 703 -10.82 15.30 -5.25
C ILE A 703 -10.86 16.83 -5.44
N GLN A 704 -9.74 17.48 -5.17
CA GLN A 704 -9.52 18.90 -5.44
C GLN A 704 -8.34 19.05 -6.40
N ILE A 705 -8.55 19.74 -7.50
CA ILE A 705 -7.55 19.88 -8.56
C ILE A 705 -6.75 21.16 -8.35
N THR A 706 -5.43 21.03 -8.22
CA THR A 706 -4.51 22.16 -8.04
C THR A 706 -4.62 23.16 -9.19
N THR A 707 -4.63 24.45 -8.83
CA THR A 707 -4.58 25.57 -9.78
C THR A 707 -3.17 25.82 -10.33
N GLY A 708 -2.16 25.14 -9.80
CA GLY A 708 -0.74 25.39 -10.10
C GLY A 708 -0.12 26.54 -9.31
N SER A 709 -0.89 27.22 -8.44
CA SER A 709 -0.39 28.24 -7.50
C SER A 709 -0.78 27.86 -6.08
N ARG A 710 0.22 27.80 -5.19
CA ARG A 710 0.03 27.49 -3.77
C ARG A 710 -0.82 28.54 -3.06
N GLU A 711 -0.66 29.82 -3.42
CA GLU A 711 -1.46 30.89 -2.82
C GLU A 711 -2.93 30.81 -3.24
N LEU A 712 -3.21 30.43 -4.49
CA LEU A 712 -4.58 30.16 -4.94
C LEU A 712 -5.16 28.91 -4.26
N ASP A 713 -4.42 27.80 -4.24
CA ASP A 713 -4.89 26.57 -3.62
C ASP A 713 -5.13 26.75 -2.12
N LYS A 714 -4.37 27.64 -1.46
CA LYS A 714 -4.57 27.98 -0.05
C LYS A 714 -5.92 28.67 0.23
N ILE A 715 -6.34 29.62 -0.61
CA ILE A 715 -7.65 30.29 -0.43
C ILE A 715 -8.82 29.40 -0.88
N LEU A 716 -8.53 28.35 -1.63
CA LEU A 716 -9.49 27.32 -2.05
C LEU A 716 -9.47 26.08 -1.15
N GLU A 717 -8.63 26.07 -0.11
CA GLU A 717 -8.43 24.93 0.81
C GLU A 717 -8.07 23.61 0.10
N GLY A 718 -7.29 23.69 -0.99
CA GLY A 718 -6.68 22.55 -1.69
C GLY A 718 -6.80 22.60 -3.22
N GLY A 719 -7.74 23.37 -3.78
CA GLY A 719 -7.86 23.56 -5.23
C GLY A 719 -9.31 23.66 -5.71
N ILE A 720 -9.56 23.35 -6.98
CA ILE A 720 -10.91 23.34 -7.55
C ILE A 720 -11.62 22.03 -7.19
N GLU A 721 -12.72 22.12 -6.43
CA GLU A 721 -13.51 20.98 -5.95
C GLU A 721 -14.25 20.26 -7.10
N THR A 722 -14.06 18.94 -7.21
CA THR A 722 -14.85 18.09 -8.14
C THR A 722 -16.29 17.88 -7.67
N GLY A 723 -17.22 17.59 -8.59
CA GLY A 723 -18.64 17.43 -8.26
C GLY A 723 -19.37 18.75 -8.03
N SER A 724 -18.78 19.88 -8.44
CA SER A 724 -19.36 21.21 -8.29
C SER A 724 -19.06 22.12 -9.48
N ILE A 725 -19.81 23.22 -9.61
CA ILE A 725 -19.55 24.28 -10.60
C ILE A 725 -18.76 25.42 -9.96
N THR A 726 -17.59 25.72 -10.52
CA THR A 726 -16.79 26.90 -10.19
C THR A 726 -16.84 27.94 -11.30
N GLU A 727 -17.28 29.17 -10.98
CA GLU A 727 -17.32 30.31 -11.90
C GLU A 727 -16.06 31.17 -11.77
N LEU A 728 -15.38 31.41 -12.89
CA LEU A 728 -14.28 32.38 -13.01
C LEU A 728 -14.77 33.61 -13.77
N TYR A 729 -14.91 34.76 -13.11
CA TYR A 729 -15.35 36.00 -13.77
C TYR A 729 -14.36 37.14 -13.60
N GLY A 730 -14.37 38.07 -14.56
CA GLY A 730 -13.51 39.26 -14.52
C GLY A 730 -13.36 39.94 -15.86
N GLU A 731 -12.68 41.08 -15.87
CA GLU A 731 -12.43 41.85 -17.09
C GLU A 731 -11.54 41.11 -18.11
N PHE A 732 -11.42 41.69 -19.30
CA PHE A 732 -10.47 41.19 -20.29
C PHE A 732 -9.04 41.18 -19.73
N ARG A 733 -8.22 40.19 -20.14
CA ARG A 733 -6.81 40.04 -19.72
C ARG A 733 -6.56 39.73 -18.23
N CYS A 734 -7.58 39.38 -17.45
CA CYS A 734 -7.40 39.01 -16.04
C CYS A 734 -6.91 37.57 -15.79
N GLY A 735 -6.79 36.72 -16.82
CA GLY A 735 -6.18 35.39 -16.70
C GLY A 735 -7.12 34.19 -16.69
N LYS A 736 -8.43 34.37 -16.88
CA LYS A 736 -9.44 33.28 -16.90
C LYS A 736 -9.02 32.08 -17.76
N THR A 737 -8.85 32.29 -19.06
CA THR A 737 -8.41 31.25 -20.02
C THR A 737 -7.05 30.64 -19.66
N GLN A 738 -6.14 31.40 -19.03
CA GLN A 738 -4.83 30.88 -18.62
C GLN A 738 -4.92 29.91 -17.45
N LEU A 739 -5.80 30.21 -16.48
CA LEU A 739 -6.12 29.27 -15.41
C LEU A 739 -6.80 28.02 -15.97
N CYS A 740 -7.75 28.17 -16.91
CA CYS A 740 -8.38 27.05 -17.59
C CYS A 740 -7.37 26.15 -18.33
N HIS A 741 -6.43 26.72 -19.09
CA HIS A 741 -5.36 25.93 -19.73
C HIS A 741 -4.48 25.20 -18.72
N THR A 742 -4.21 25.81 -17.56
CA THR A 742 -3.42 25.17 -16.49
C THR A 742 -4.17 23.96 -15.92
N LEU A 743 -5.47 24.12 -15.64
CA LEU A 743 -6.33 23.05 -15.14
C LEU A 743 -6.45 21.86 -16.10
N CYS A 744 -6.42 22.08 -17.43
CA CYS A 744 -6.40 20.99 -18.41
C CYS A 744 -5.16 20.08 -18.32
N VAL A 745 -4.06 20.60 -17.75
CA VAL A 745 -2.82 19.83 -17.55
C VAL A 745 -2.78 19.28 -16.13
N THR A 746 -3.07 20.11 -15.12
CA THR A 746 -2.98 19.68 -13.71
C THR A 746 -3.99 18.58 -13.36
N CYS A 747 -5.17 18.55 -14.00
CA CYS A 747 -6.14 17.47 -13.79
C CYS A 747 -5.63 16.08 -14.23
N GLN A 748 -4.61 16.03 -15.09
CA GLN A 748 -4.01 14.79 -15.57
C GLN A 748 -2.91 14.28 -14.64
N LEU A 749 -2.50 15.08 -13.66
CA LEU A 749 -1.50 14.68 -12.69
C LEU A 749 -2.05 13.57 -11.76
N PRO A 750 -1.16 12.76 -11.18
CA PRO A 750 -1.47 11.87 -10.06
C PRO A 750 -2.13 12.60 -8.88
N LEU A 751 -2.96 11.87 -8.11
CA LEU A 751 -3.68 12.43 -6.94
C LEU A 751 -2.73 12.98 -5.86
N ASP A 752 -1.56 12.35 -5.65
CA ASP A 752 -0.54 12.77 -4.69
C ASP A 752 0.13 14.10 -5.07
N GLN A 753 -0.01 14.54 -6.33
CA GLN A 753 0.46 15.84 -6.82
C GLN A 753 -0.66 16.88 -6.93
N GLY A 754 -1.83 16.61 -6.35
CA GLY A 754 -3.01 17.47 -6.44
C GLY A 754 -3.71 17.43 -7.80
N GLY A 755 -3.47 16.37 -8.59
CA GLY A 755 -4.17 16.13 -9.84
C GLY A 755 -5.47 15.35 -9.66
N GLY A 756 -6.09 14.98 -10.77
CA GLY A 756 -7.34 14.22 -10.79
C GLY A 756 -7.25 12.89 -11.53
N GLU A 757 -6.09 12.50 -12.07
CA GLU A 757 -5.86 11.28 -12.87
C GLU A 757 -6.88 11.08 -14.03
N GLY A 758 -7.38 12.17 -14.61
CA GLY A 758 -8.43 12.11 -15.62
C GLY A 758 -8.19 13.04 -16.79
N LYS A 759 -8.87 12.74 -17.91
CA LYS A 759 -8.86 13.59 -19.10
C LYS A 759 -9.53 14.93 -18.83
N ALA A 760 -9.23 15.93 -19.67
CA ALA A 760 -9.91 17.22 -19.64
C ALA A 760 -10.86 17.36 -20.83
N MET A 761 -11.99 18.01 -20.62
CA MET A 761 -12.89 18.44 -21.69
C MET A 761 -12.93 19.96 -21.76
N TYR A 762 -12.88 20.52 -22.97
CA TYR A 762 -12.83 21.95 -23.19
C TYR A 762 -13.83 22.37 -24.28
N ILE A 763 -14.88 23.09 -23.88
CA ILE A 763 -15.86 23.70 -24.77
C ILE A 763 -15.53 25.18 -24.91
N ASP A 764 -15.09 25.55 -26.10
CA ASP A 764 -14.64 26.89 -26.45
C ASP A 764 -15.70 27.65 -27.25
N ALA A 765 -16.18 28.75 -26.70
CA ALA A 765 -17.12 29.64 -27.36
C ALA A 765 -16.43 30.81 -28.07
N GLU A 766 -15.20 31.15 -27.68
CA GLU A 766 -14.51 32.37 -28.12
C GLU A 766 -13.41 32.09 -29.17
N GLY A 767 -12.97 30.84 -29.31
CA GLY A 767 -11.89 30.43 -30.19
C GLY A 767 -10.50 30.72 -29.59
N THR A 768 -10.38 30.77 -28.27
CA THR A 768 -9.15 31.17 -27.53
C THR A 768 -8.28 30.00 -27.10
N PHE A 769 -8.74 28.75 -27.29
CA PHE A 769 -7.95 27.57 -26.97
C PHE A 769 -6.71 27.46 -27.85
N ARG A 770 -5.53 27.27 -27.24
CA ARG A 770 -4.25 27.15 -27.95
C ARG A 770 -3.47 25.94 -27.43
N PRO A 771 -3.41 24.82 -28.17
CA PRO A 771 -2.73 23.59 -27.72
C PRO A 771 -1.26 23.79 -27.34
N GLN A 772 -0.56 24.70 -28.02
CA GLN A 772 0.84 25.03 -27.73
C GLN A 772 1.03 25.50 -26.29
N ARG A 773 -0.01 26.11 -25.71
CA ARG A 773 0.02 26.57 -24.32
C ARG A 773 0.05 25.41 -23.34
N LEU A 774 -0.64 24.31 -23.65
CA LEU A 774 -0.64 23.11 -22.80
C LEU A 774 0.72 22.43 -22.79
N LEU A 775 1.44 22.42 -23.91
CA LEU A 775 2.80 21.87 -23.99
C LEU A 775 3.76 22.58 -23.01
N GLN A 776 3.72 23.90 -22.98
CA GLN A 776 4.57 24.69 -22.07
C GLN A 776 4.26 24.43 -20.59
N ILE A 777 2.99 24.15 -20.27
CA ILE A 777 2.56 23.82 -18.92
C ILE A 777 2.93 22.38 -18.58
N ALA A 778 2.81 21.45 -19.55
CA ALA A 778 3.19 20.05 -19.40
C ALA A 778 4.68 19.91 -19.06
N ASP A 779 5.55 20.70 -19.70
CA ASP A 779 6.99 20.74 -19.44
C ASP A 779 7.28 21.03 -17.96
N ARG A 780 6.56 21.99 -17.35
CA ARG A 780 6.71 22.34 -15.93
C ARG A 780 6.39 21.17 -15.00
N PHE A 781 5.38 20.38 -15.33
CA PHE A 781 4.95 19.25 -14.51
C PHE A 781 5.60 17.92 -14.94
N GLY A 782 6.57 17.94 -15.86
CA GLY A 782 7.27 16.74 -16.32
C GLY A 782 6.39 15.75 -17.09
N LEU A 783 5.28 16.21 -17.67
CA LEU A 783 4.37 15.37 -18.46
C LEU A 783 4.78 15.33 -19.92
N ASN A 784 4.51 14.20 -20.60
CA ASN A 784 4.73 14.12 -22.04
C ASN A 784 3.69 14.98 -22.78
N GLY A 785 4.16 16.00 -23.49
CA GLY A 785 3.27 16.94 -24.17
C GLY A 785 2.33 16.29 -25.21
N ALA A 786 2.74 15.22 -25.91
CA ALA A 786 1.87 14.54 -26.87
C ALA A 786 0.71 13.83 -26.18
N ASP A 787 1.01 13.10 -25.09
CA ASP A 787 0.00 12.40 -24.30
C ASP A 787 -0.96 13.39 -23.62
N VAL A 788 -0.43 14.52 -23.13
CA VAL A 788 -1.25 15.60 -22.54
C VAL A 788 -2.25 16.14 -23.55
N LEU A 789 -1.85 16.36 -24.80
CA LEU A 789 -2.75 16.84 -25.85
C LEU A 789 -3.81 15.82 -26.25
N GLU A 790 -3.45 14.53 -26.32
CA GLU A 790 -4.40 13.44 -26.63
C GLU A 790 -5.47 13.26 -25.53
N ASN A 791 -5.12 13.62 -24.30
CA ASN A 791 -6.00 13.56 -23.14
C ASN A 791 -6.89 14.81 -22.96
N VAL A 792 -6.89 15.76 -23.89
CA VAL A 792 -7.80 16.92 -23.88
C VAL A 792 -8.77 16.84 -25.05
N ALA A 793 -10.05 16.61 -24.75
CA ALA A 793 -11.11 16.70 -25.74
C ALA A 793 -11.53 18.15 -25.94
N TYR A 794 -11.49 18.64 -27.18
CA TYR A 794 -11.80 20.02 -27.54
C TYR A 794 -13.02 20.09 -28.47
N ALA A 795 -13.95 20.99 -28.17
CA ALA A 795 -15.06 21.33 -29.05
C ALA A 795 -15.26 22.85 -29.11
N ARG A 796 -15.61 23.37 -30.30
CA ARG A 796 -15.95 24.77 -30.50
C ARG A 796 -17.45 24.96 -30.66
N ALA A 797 -18.06 25.71 -29.74
CA ALA A 797 -19.46 26.10 -29.83
C ALA A 797 -19.61 27.38 -30.68
N TYR A 798 -20.65 27.42 -31.53
CA TYR A 798 -20.88 28.54 -32.46
C TYR A 798 -22.18 29.31 -32.19
N ASN A 799 -23.10 28.73 -31.41
CA ASN A 799 -24.35 29.33 -30.97
C ASN A 799 -24.83 28.63 -29.69
N THR A 800 -25.80 29.22 -28.99
CA THR A 800 -26.25 28.72 -27.67
C THR A 800 -26.87 27.32 -27.73
N ASP A 801 -27.55 26.97 -28.82
CA ASP A 801 -28.16 25.63 -28.97
C ASP A 801 -27.09 24.54 -29.19
N HIS A 802 -26.07 24.85 -30.00
CA HIS A 802 -24.93 23.98 -30.21
C HIS A 802 -24.15 23.78 -28.90
N GLN A 803 -23.95 24.83 -28.12
CA GLN A 803 -23.31 24.73 -26.80
C GLN A 803 -24.04 23.76 -25.87
N SER A 804 -25.38 23.79 -25.84
CA SER A 804 -26.19 22.84 -25.07
C SER A 804 -26.10 21.41 -25.62
N ARG A 805 -26.06 21.23 -26.94
CA ARG A 805 -25.94 19.91 -27.57
C ARG A 805 -24.59 19.23 -27.26
N LEU A 806 -23.51 20.00 -27.23
CA LEU A 806 -22.17 19.49 -26.89
C LEU A 806 -22.13 18.86 -25.48
N LEU A 807 -23.00 19.29 -24.55
CA LEU A 807 -23.10 18.64 -23.23
C LEU A 807 -23.68 17.22 -23.30
N LEU A 808 -24.54 16.94 -24.27
CA LEU A 808 -25.09 15.59 -24.47
C LEU A 808 -24.02 14.65 -25.05
N GLU A 809 -23.24 15.15 -26.03
CA GLU A 809 -22.10 14.43 -26.60
C GLU A 809 -21.02 14.19 -25.54
N ALA A 810 -20.78 15.19 -24.69
CA ALA A 810 -19.86 15.09 -23.56
C ALA A 810 -20.24 13.96 -22.59
N ALA A 811 -21.51 13.85 -22.21
CA ALA A 811 -21.98 12.78 -21.32
C ALA A 811 -21.71 11.39 -21.93
N SER A 812 -21.91 11.23 -23.25
CA SER A 812 -21.59 9.96 -23.93
C SER A 812 -20.09 9.63 -23.84
N MET A 813 -19.21 10.61 -24.02
CA MET A 813 -17.76 10.40 -23.91
C MET A 813 -17.29 10.10 -22.48
N MET A 814 -17.96 10.69 -21.48
CA MET A 814 -17.63 10.51 -20.06
C MET A 814 -18.04 9.14 -19.53
N VAL A 815 -18.96 8.43 -20.19
CA VAL A 815 -19.25 7.02 -19.90
C VAL A 815 -18.16 6.09 -20.41
N GLU A 816 -17.55 6.40 -21.56
CA GLU A 816 -16.51 5.57 -22.16
C GLU A 816 -15.14 5.77 -21.52
N THR A 817 -14.83 7.00 -21.12
CA THR A 817 -13.52 7.34 -20.55
C THR A 817 -13.66 8.32 -19.39
N ARG A 818 -12.80 8.17 -18.38
CA ARG A 818 -12.83 9.02 -17.18
C ARG A 818 -12.26 10.42 -17.46
N PHE A 819 -13.08 11.43 -17.20
CA PHE A 819 -12.67 12.84 -17.18
C PHE A 819 -12.54 13.32 -15.73
N ALA A 820 -11.66 14.30 -15.49
CA ALA A 820 -11.51 14.95 -14.19
C ALA A 820 -12.04 16.39 -14.20
N VAL A 821 -11.94 17.08 -15.35
CA VAL A 821 -12.35 18.48 -15.52
C VAL A 821 -13.15 18.67 -16.80
N MET A 822 -14.22 19.46 -16.72
CA MET A 822 -14.93 20.05 -17.86
C MET A 822 -14.84 21.58 -17.79
N ILE A 823 -14.33 22.19 -18.85
CA ILE A 823 -14.20 23.64 -18.99
C ILE A 823 -15.17 24.16 -20.04
N VAL A 824 -15.89 25.23 -19.72
CA VAL A 824 -16.66 26.01 -20.69
C VAL A 824 -16.13 27.44 -20.72
N ASP A 825 -15.37 27.79 -21.77
CA ASP A 825 -14.73 29.10 -21.95
C ASP A 825 -15.30 29.83 -23.18
N SER A 826 -16.24 30.77 -23.07
CA SER A 826 -17.00 31.14 -21.88
C SER A 826 -18.44 30.66 -21.92
N ALA A 827 -19.03 30.42 -20.75
CA ALA A 827 -20.42 29.99 -20.63
C ALA A 827 -21.42 31.05 -21.09
N THR A 828 -21.01 32.33 -21.16
CA THR A 828 -21.91 33.46 -21.43
C THR A 828 -21.64 34.21 -22.73
N ALA A 829 -20.54 33.96 -23.45
CA ALA A 829 -20.21 34.69 -24.68
C ALA A 829 -21.34 34.66 -25.72
N LEU A 830 -21.81 33.46 -26.09
CA LEU A 830 -22.83 33.27 -27.13
C LEU A 830 -24.20 33.83 -26.72
N TYR A 831 -24.52 33.79 -25.43
CA TYR A 831 -25.76 34.37 -24.90
C TYR A 831 -25.85 35.89 -25.04
N ARG A 832 -24.73 36.58 -25.27
CA ARG A 832 -24.72 38.03 -25.50
C ARG A 832 -25.10 38.40 -26.93
N THR A 833 -24.82 37.53 -27.89
CA THR A 833 -25.02 37.79 -29.31
C THR A 833 -26.32 37.18 -29.83
N ASP A 834 -26.64 35.97 -29.35
CA ASP A 834 -27.76 35.18 -29.88
C ASP A 834 -29.11 35.67 -29.35
N PHE A 835 -29.11 36.40 -28.22
CA PHE A 835 -30.29 37.00 -27.63
C PHE A 835 -30.08 38.50 -27.47
N SER A 836 -30.93 39.31 -28.11
CA SER A 836 -30.74 40.76 -28.20
C SER A 836 -31.91 41.57 -27.62
N GLY A 837 -31.57 42.67 -26.95
CA GLY A 837 -32.56 43.57 -26.36
C GLY A 837 -33.27 43.03 -25.11
N ARG A 838 -34.19 43.85 -24.55
CA ARG A 838 -34.93 43.50 -23.33
C ARG A 838 -36.05 42.49 -23.55
N GLY A 839 -36.59 42.40 -24.77
CA GLY A 839 -37.72 41.51 -25.10
C GLY A 839 -37.38 40.02 -25.03
N GLU A 840 -36.11 39.65 -25.29
CA GLU A 840 -35.64 38.26 -25.29
C GLU A 840 -34.95 37.86 -23.97
N LEU A 841 -34.91 38.77 -22.99
CA LEU A 841 -34.23 38.54 -21.72
C LEU A 841 -34.79 37.31 -20.98
N SER A 842 -36.11 37.15 -20.97
CA SER A 842 -36.76 36.01 -20.31
C SER A 842 -36.36 34.68 -20.96
N ALA A 843 -36.42 34.59 -22.28
CA ALA A 843 -36.02 33.41 -23.06
C ALA A 843 -34.54 33.08 -22.85
N ARG A 844 -33.66 34.09 -22.89
CA ARG A 844 -32.24 33.96 -22.61
C ARG A 844 -31.97 33.39 -21.21
N GLN A 845 -32.61 33.97 -20.19
CA GLN A 845 -32.46 33.55 -18.80
C GLN A 845 -32.95 32.12 -18.58
N MET A 846 -34.07 31.72 -19.20
CA MET A 846 -34.57 30.35 -19.14
C MET A 846 -33.64 29.36 -19.85
N HIS A 847 -33.09 29.72 -21.00
CA HIS A 847 -32.14 28.88 -21.72
C HIS A 847 -30.84 28.70 -20.94
N LEU A 848 -30.29 29.79 -20.39
CA LEU A 848 -29.11 29.76 -19.52
C LEU A 848 -29.33 28.90 -18.27
N ALA A 849 -30.51 28.99 -17.64
CA ALA A 849 -30.85 28.15 -16.48
C ALA A 849 -30.82 26.65 -16.82
N LYS A 850 -31.36 26.27 -17.99
CA LYS A 850 -31.32 24.88 -18.46
C LYS A 850 -29.89 24.42 -18.70
N PHE A 851 -29.08 25.25 -19.36
CA PHE A 851 -27.67 24.96 -19.62
C PHE A 851 -26.87 24.75 -18.32
N LEU A 852 -26.98 25.65 -17.34
CA LEU A 852 -26.30 25.52 -16.05
C LEU A 852 -26.81 24.31 -15.25
N ARG A 853 -28.10 23.98 -15.34
CA ARG A 853 -28.63 22.76 -14.71
C ARG A 853 -28.05 21.50 -15.35
N SER A 854 -27.85 21.47 -16.67
CA SER A 854 -27.20 20.35 -17.36
C SER A 854 -25.73 20.21 -16.94
N LEU A 855 -25.01 21.31 -16.76
CA LEU A 855 -23.65 21.28 -16.21
C LEU A 855 -23.60 20.72 -14.78
N GLN A 856 -24.53 21.13 -13.91
CA GLN A 856 -24.59 20.59 -12.55
C GLN A 856 -24.89 19.08 -12.57
N LYS A 857 -25.81 18.64 -13.43
CA LYS A 857 -26.08 17.21 -13.61
C LYS A 857 -24.83 16.44 -14.03
N ILE A 858 -24.02 16.98 -14.94
CA ILE A 858 -22.75 16.34 -15.34
C ILE A 858 -21.77 16.26 -14.17
N ALA A 859 -21.69 17.30 -13.34
CA ALA A 859 -20.86 17.30 -12.14
C ALA A 859 -21.33 16.23 -11.13
N ASP A 860 -22.63 16.13 -10.89
CA ASP A 860 -23.24 15.15 -9.97
C ASP A 860 -23.10 13.71 -10.50
N GLU A 861 -23.27 13.51 -11.81
CA GLU A 861 -23.27 12.20 -12.47
C GLU A 861 -21.86 11.63 -12.58
N PHE A 862 -20.90 12.41 -13.08
CA PHE A 862 -19.55 11.91 -13.38
C PHE A 862 -18.51 12.27 -12.31
N GLY A 863 -18.89 13.05 -11.29
CA GLY A 863 -17.96 13.51 -10.26
C GLY A 863 -16.84 14.40 -10.82
N VAL A 864 -17.08 15.10 -11.93
CA VAL A 864 -16.08 15.99 -12.57
C VAL A 864 -16.10 17.39 -11.97
N ALA A 865 -14.97 18.08 -11.97
CA ALA A 865 -14.93 19.52 -11.70
C ALA A 865 -15.40 20.30 -12.92
N VAL A 866 -16.47 21.09 -12.78
CA VAL A 866 -16.97 21.95 -13.85
C VAL A 866 -16.48 23.37 -13.63
N VAL A 867 -15.70 23.89 -14.57
CA VAL A 867 -15.16 25.25 -14.52
C VAL A 867 -15.72 26.07 -15.67
N ILE A 868 -16.46 27.13 -15.34
CA ILE A 868 -17.00 28.04 -16.34
C ILE A 868 -16.33 29.40 -16.25
N THR A 869 -16.04 30.00 -17.39
CA THR A 869 -15.63 31.41 -17.40
C THR A 869 -16.83 32.31 -17.72
N ASN A 870 -16.81 33.50 -17.13
CA ASN A 870 -17.83 34.52 -17.35
C ASN A 870 -17.19 35.88 -17.61
N GLN A 871 -17.88 36.66 -18.44
CA GLN A 871 -17.52 38.03 -18.75
C GLN A 871 -18.26 39.01 -17.83
N VAL A 872 -17.84 40.27 -17.87
CA VAL A 872 -18.40 41.34 -17.05
C VAL A 872 -18.92 42.49 -17.90
N VAL A 873 -19.87 43.25 -17.35
CA VAL A 873 -20.43 44.48 -17.93
C VAL A 873 -20.32 45.63 -16.95
N SER A 874 -20.15 46.85 -17.47
CA SER A 874 -20.18 48.08 -16.68
C SER A 874 -21.62 48.50 -16.39
N GLN A 875 -21.93 48.81 -15.14
CA GLN A 875 -23.21 49.43 -14.78
C GLN A 875 -23.11 50.95 -14.96
N VAL A 876 -23.97 51.50 -15.81
CA VAL A 876 -24.13 52.96 -16.04
C VAL A 876 -25.48 53.41 -15.46
N ASP A 877 -25.64 53.30 -14.14
CA ASP A 877 -26.77 53.92 -13.44
C ASP A 877 -26.35 55.30 -12.91
N GLY A 878 -27.19 56.31 -13.15
CA GLY A 878 -26.88 57.72 -12.93
C GLY A 878 -26.70 58.17 -11.47
N SER A 879 -26.85 57.27 -10.49
CA SER A 879 -26.74 57.57 -9.06
C SER A 879 -25.33 57.38 -8.47
N ALA A 880 -24.36 56.86 -9.25
CA ALA A 880 -23.03 56.48 -8.75
C ALA A 880 -21.85 57.18 -9.46
N VAL A 881 -22.03 58.41 -9.96
CA VAL A 881 -21.00 59.16 -10.70
C VAL A 881 -19.69 59.35 -9.92
N PHE A 882 -19.73 59.28 -8.58
CA PHE A 882 -18.56 59.47 -7.70
C PHE A 882 -17.87 58.17 -7.23
N ALA A 883 -18.41 56.97 -7.53
CA ALA A 883 -17.90 55.69 -7.01
C ALA A 883 -17.08 54.87 -8.04
N GLY A 884 -16.84 55.42 -9.24
CA GLY A 884 -16.18 54.70 -10.33
C GLY A 884 -17.08 53.64 -11.01
N PRO A 885 -16.65 53.09 -12.16
CA PRO A 885 -17.44 52.09 -12.88
C PRO A 885 -17.57 50.79 -12.07
N GLN A 886 -18.80 50.45 -11.68
CA GLN A 886 -19.08 49.16 -11.02
C GLN A 886 -19.22 48.06 -12.07
N ILE A 887 -18.41 47.01 -11.91
CA ILE A 887 -18.31 45.88 -12.82
C ILE A 887 -19.18 44.74 -12.27
N LYS A 888 -20.10 44.22 -13.07
CA LYS A 888 -20.97 43.09 -12.69
C LYS A 888 -20.79 41.90 -13.64
N PRO A 889 -20.75 40.66 -13.11
CA PRO A 889 -20.75 39.46 -13.95
C PRO A 889 -22.08 39.30 -14.70
N ILE A 890 -22.02 38.72 -15.90
CA ILE A 890 -23.18 38.50 -16.77
C ILE A 890 -24.00 37.28 -16.28
N GLY A 891 -25.30 37.23 -16.61
CA GLY A 891 -26.18 36.11 -16.27
C GLY A 891 -27.06 36.33 -15.04
N GLY A 892 -26.76 37.38 -14.25
CA GLY A 892 -27.58 37.83 -13.13
C GLY A 892 -27.76 36.76 -12.05
N ASN A 893 -28.92 36.75 -11.40
CA ASN A 893 -29.21 35.85 -10.28
C ASN A 893 -29.19 34.37 -10.67
N ILE A 894 -29.51 34.04 -11.94
CA ILE A 894 -29.51 32.65 -12.40
C ILE A 894 -28.09 32.06 -12.32
N MET A 895 -27.10 32.79 -12.82
CA MET A 895 -25.70 32.39 -12.70
C MET A 895 -25.30 32.29 -11.22
N ALA A 896 -25.60 33.34 -10.45
CA ALA A 896 -25.20 33.45 -9.05
C ALA A 896 -25.74 32.32 -8.16
N HIS A 897 -26.93 31.81 -8.43
CA HIS A 897 -27.52 30.70 -7.67
C HIS A 897 -27.11 29.31 -8.18
N ALA A 898 -26.76 29.18 -9.46
CA ALA A 898 -26.41 27.89 -10.04
C ALA A 898 -24.94 27.50 -9.77
N THR A 899 -24.04 28.47 -9.59
CA THR A 899 -22.62 28.24 -9.35
C THR A 899 -22.34 28.09 -7.85
N THR A 900 -21.62 27.03 -7.47
CA THR A 900 -21.28 26.76 -6.06
C THR A 900 -20.20 27.69 -5.55
N THR A 901 -19.13 27.88 -6.33
CA THR A 901 -17.99 28.72 -5.96
C THR A 901 -17.74 29.77 -7.03
N ARG A 902 -17.57 31.03 -6.61
CA ARG A 902 -17.42 32.18 -7.51
C ARG A 902 -16.12 32.91 -7.23
N LEU A 903 -15.24 32.95 -8.24
CA LEU A 903 -13.92 33.55 -8.17
C LEU A 903 -13.84 34.77 -9.08
N ALA A 904 -13.54 35.92 -8.49
CA ALA A 904 -13.31 37.16 -9.22
C ALA A 904 -11.82 37.34 -9.53
N LEU A 905 -11.48 37.47 -10.81
CA LEU A 905 -10.12 37.70 -11.27
C LEU A 905 -9.95 39.14 -11.77
N ARG A 906 -8.93 39.82 -11.25
CA ARG A 906 -8.54 41.17 -11.69
C ARG A 906 -7.05 41.25 -11.99
N LYS A 907 -6.68 42.21 -12.83
CA LYS A 907 -5.27 42.45 -13.18
C LYS A 907 -4.52 43.09 -12.00
N GLY A 908 -3.36 42.52 -11.64
CA GLY A 908 -2.42 43.09 -10.68
C GLY A 908 -1.34 43.96 -11.36
N ARG A 909 -0.18 44.11 -10.72
CA ARG A 909 0.97 44.82 -11.31
C ARG A 909 1.75 43.88 -12.22
N GLY A 910 2.12 44.35 -13.42
CA GLY A 910 2.87 43.54 -14.39
C GLY A 910 2.12 42.26 -14.79
N GLU A 911 2.77 41.10 -14.56
CA GLU A 911 2.21 39.78 -14.84
C GLU A 911 1.39 39.18 -13.69
N GLU A 912 1.30 39.88 -12.55
CA GLU A 912 0.46 39.46 -11.44
C GLU A 912 -1.03 39.60 -11.75
N ARG A 913 -1.82 38.71 -11.17
CA ARG A 913 -3.27 38.72 -11.12
C ARG A 913 -3.71 38.49 -9.68
N ILE A 914 -4.90 38.96 -9.37
CA ILE A 914 -5.50 38.82 -8.04
C ILE A 914 -6.79 38.03 -8.23
N CYS A 915 -6.94 36.95 -7.46
CA CYS A 915 -8.16 36.17 -7.36
C CYS A 915 -8.82 36.46 -6.01
N LYS A 916 -10.12 36.73 -6.02
CA LYS A 916 -10.93 36.85 -4.80
C LYS A 916 -12.02 35.79 -4.78
N VAL A 917 -12.18 35.09 -3.66
CA VAL A 917 -13.37 34.27 -3.39
C VAL A 917 -14.53 35.21 -3.05
N ILE A 918 -15.57 35.22 -3.89
CA ILE A 918 -16.73 36.12 -3.75
C ILE A 918 -17.88 35.40 -3.04
N SER A 919 -18.08 34.13 -3.37
CA SER A 919 -19.13 33.31 -2.78
C SER A 919 -18.73 31.85 -2.86
N SER A 920 -18.87 31.14 -1.74
CA SER A 920 -18.67 29.70 -1.60
C SER A 920 -19.48 29.24 -0.39
N PRO A 921 -20.03 28.01 -0.38
CA PRO A 921 -20.73 27.47 0.79
C PRO A 921 -19.80 27.21 1.98
N CYS A 922 -18.52 26.91 1.73
CA CYS A 922 -17.55 26.51 2.75
C CYS A 922 -16.38 27.50 2.92
N LEU A 923 -15.96 28.17 1.84
CA LEU A 923 -14.78 29.03 1.86
C LEU A 923 -15.12 30.44 2.37
N ALA A 924 -14.26 30.97 3.24
CA ALA A 924 -14.31 32.37 3.63
C ALA A 924 -13.93 33.30 2.46
N GLU A 925 -14.38 34.56 2.50
CA GLU A 925 -13.88 35.57 1.56
C GLU A 925 -12.36 35.75 1.75
N GLY A 926 -11.60 35.47 0.70
CA GLY A 926 -10.14 35.59 0.69
C GLY A 926 -9.64 36.14 -0.64
N GLU A 927 -8.48 36.80 -0.62
CA GLU A 927 -7.76 37.25 -1.82
C GLU A 927 -6.39 36.58 -1.89
N ALA A 928 -6.02 36.09 -3.07
CA ALA A 928 -4.70 35.57 -3.37
C ALA A 928 -4.11 36.20 -4.62
N ARG A 929 -2.78 36.30 -4.65
CA ARG A 929 -2.02 36.79 -5.79
C ARG A 929 -1.36 35.63 -6.49
N PHE A 930 -1.44 35.62 -7.81
CA PHE A 930 -0.77 34.67 -8.67
C PHE A 930 -0.19 35.38 -9.89
N GLN A 931 0.65 34.70 -10.64
CA GLN A 931 1.26 35.24 -11.86
C GLN A 931 0.95 34.35 -13.05
N ILE A 932 0.88 34.96 -14.23
CA ILE A 932 0.84 34.24 -15.51
C ILE A 932 2.25 34.26 -16.10
N CYS A 933 2.84 33.10 -16.33
CA CYS A 933 4.20 32.95 -16.85
C CYS A 933 4.25 32.00 -18.05
N GLY A 934 5.44 31.79 -18.64
CA GLY A 934 5.63 30.82 -19.74
C GLY A 934 5.17 29.40 -19.39
N GLU A 935 5.09 29.05 -18.11
CA GLU A 935 4.76 27.71 -17.61
C GLU A 935 3.33 27.58 -17.05
N GLY A 936 2.46 28.57 -17.31
CA GLY A 936 1.06 28.56 -16.86
C GLY A 936 0.77 29.55 -15.74
N VAL A 937 -0.16 29.18 -14.85
CA VAL A 937 -0.43 29.89 -13.59
C VAL A 937 0.56 29.45 -12.51
N SER A 938 1.25 30.39 -11.89
CA SER A 938 2.23 30.14 -10.82
C SER A 938 2.10 31.14 -9.68
N ASP A 939 2.83 30.94 -8.59
CA ASP A 939 2.88 31.91 -7.48
C ASP A 939 3.51 33.24 -7.93
N ALA A 940 3.03 34.34 -7.37
CA ALA A 940 3.62 35.66 -7.59
C ALA A 940 4.97 35.77 -6.86
N GLN A 941 6.03 36.19 -7.55
CA GLN A 941 7.34 36.39 -6.92
C GLN A 941 7.27 37.49 -5.86
N ARG A 942 7.72 37.19 -4.63
CA ARG A 942 7.85 38.22 -3.59
C ARG A 942 8.94 39.20 -4.01
N THR A 943 8.58 40.42 -4.44
CA THR A 943 9.54 41.53 -4.43
C THR A 943 9.95 41.78 -2.98
N THR A 944 11.10 41.26 -2.57
CA THR A 944 11.75 41.70 -1.34
C THR A 944 12.25 43.13 -1.56
N ALA A 945 12.22 43.95 -0.51
CA ALA A 945 12.74 45.31 -0.56
C ALA A 945 14.25 45.38 -0.92
N GLN A 946 14.95 44.24 -0.90
CA GLN A 946 16.37 44.09 -1.28
C GLN A 946 16.60 44.12 -2.81
N ASP A 947 15.63 43.77 -3.64
CA ASP A 947 15.79 43.76 -5.11
C ASP A 947 15.73 45.17 -5.73
N LYS A 948 15.30 46.18 -4.97
CA LYS A 948 15.35 47.58 -5.40
C LYS A 948 16.74 48.21 -5.30
N GLU A 949 17.60 47.71 -4.41
CA GLU A 949 19.01 48.17 -4.35
C GLU A 949 19.87 47.49 -5.42
N ALA A 950 19.61 46.22 -5.75
CA ALA A 950 20.35 45.52 -6.78
C ALA A 950 20.13 46.10 -8.20
N ASN A 951 18.93 46.59 -8.51
CA ASN A 951 18.62 47.19 -9.82
C ASN A 951 19.00 48.68 -9.97
N LEU A 952 19.44 49.35 -8.91
CA LEU A 952 20.04 50.68 -8.99
C LEU A 952 21.55 50.65 -9.24
N VAL A 953 22.23 49.55 -8.88
CA VAL A 953 23.68 49.40 -9.03
C VAL A 953 24.11 48.89 -10.41
N VAL A 954 23.23 48.20 -11.16
CA VAL A 954 23.56 47.67 -12.50
C VAL A 954 23.44 48.72 -13.62
N SER A 955 22.84 49.90 -13.36
CA SER A 955 22.69 50.97 -14.37
C SER A 955 23.82 52.01 -14.39
N ALA A 956 24.81 51.94 -13.49
CA ALA A 956 25.87 52.95 -13.35
C ALA A 956 27.28 52.48 -13.79
N GLY A 957 27.41 51.30 -14.39
CA GLY A 957 28.72 50.65 -14.62
C GLY A 957 28.96 50.15 -16.04
N SER A 958 28.81 50.99 -17.07
CA SER A 958 29.47 50.79 -18.38
C SER A 958 29.32 52.05 -19.24
N GLY A 959 30.25 53.00 -19.05
CA GLY A 959 30.33 54.20 -19.89
C GLY A 959 31.08 53.94 -21.19
N VAL A 960 30.92 54.82 -22.19
CA VAL A 960 31.95 55.18 -23.17
C VAL A 960 31.70 56.60 -23.66
N THR A 961 32.67 57.48 -23.38
CA THR A 961 32.98 58.73 -24.08
C THR A 961 33.40 58.46 -25.51
N LEU A 962 32.94 59.24 -26.49
CA LEU A 962 33.70 59.57 -27.70
C LEU A 962 33.13 60.85 -28.35
N SER A 963 34.01 61.85 -28.47
CA SER A 963 33.99 63.05 -29.35
C SER A 963 32.71 63.86 -29.52
#